data_AF-A0A8T4MMH1-F1
#
_entry.id   AF-A0A8T4MMH1-F1
#
_cell.length_a   1.000
_cell.length_b   1.000
_cell.length_c   1.000
_cell.angle_alpha   90.00
_cell.angle_beta   90.00
_cell.angle_gamma   90.00
#
_symmetry.space_group_name_H-M   'P 1'
#
loop_
_entity.id
_entity.type
_entity.pdbx_description
1 polymer ?
#
loop_
_entity_poly.entity_id
_entity_poly.type
_entity_poly.pdbx_seq_one_letter_code
_entity_poly.pdbx_strand_id
1 'polypeptide(L)'
;MKKQIWCLFVVLVLFVNLSFVSAGVFFSGLESKYNLGDVINVNVQVDPARSDRFLKTVLVCGTPLIEFNNIPDDNGNVDIKIPLNMHTIQQISGKCYFQGSYISEVKNSEEFEISRRLEVSLHSYSFFANPGEEIIVSGGAKRLNGALVNGGVEMTIPLLKTLESSQENQENKETSQNVTDGNTSETNETDGSSEDNLTNQETEEGSEVQESGISVGSYYGKIENGEFSVSIKLKEDTPAGEYRIDVLAYEELDGERASEGGSLANLKVFQVLKGVDIALSKVNLNPGENLEFNPSLIDQTGRYIEDEISIIIRDKDSNRIYEKIVKSQQTVSFPLLTNLTSGYYVIEARSGDFNTTKKFYVNEKAIASFILENQTLTVTNIGNIPYKRDIEIILNDKVFLKRVDLNLGESTKFKLTGKNEAYNIKIGDGESEILKDGVVLTGYAVNVKEGNGISSISPVIWIFIAIILGIGILFLVRNIFKKRSYAYYSEGSKKLVPNKNVVLPSKLPSKETVQDDSTKSDKVSPGITTILSQQKSLSPRQAEQDLVSKGRRDKATVLALKIKKRPEAIGKETIEKAMELVYQKKGAVYEQGDYIYSVFSSLMTGNVGNDIEAVKIAHNIIGINVGEIIGNVEDKKLKFTALGNLMIVAKKLAELSDKKILISKETYDKLASGLNTIKVNINGLDVYEVKNIINKEDHKKFIDEFMKRNKDVKNGPKGFGQSRNLIGGNREMSNREIVNRETGAGDRSGLGKNVGEETKRI
;
A
#
# COMPACT_ATOMS: atom_id res chain seq x y z
N MET A 1 -49.34 -92.26 -21.35
CA MET A 1 -49.05 -90.99 -20.66
C MET A 1 -47.65 -90.45 -20.95
N LYS A 2 -46.53 -90.94 -20.36
CA LYS A 2 -45.20 -90.27 -20.43
C LYS A 2 -44.74 -89.80 -21.83
N LYS A 3 -44.97 -90.53 -22.93
CA LYS A 3 -44.59 -90.10 -24.29
C LYS A 3 -45.36 -88.89 -24.84
N GLN A 4 -46.64 -88.70 -24.48
CA GLN A 4 -47.43 -87.56 -24.97
C GLN A 4 -46.99 -86.23 -24.34
N ILE A 5 -46.61 -86.25 -23.06
CA ILE A 5 -46.09 -85.08 -22.33
C ILE A 5 -44.81 -84.56 -22.99
N TRP A 6 -43.94 -85.47 -23.46
CA TRP A 6 -42.67 -85.07 -24.09
C TRP A 6 -42.87 -84.39 -25.45
N CYS A 7 -43.76 -84.90 -26.31
CA CYS A 7 -44.10 -84.21 -27.57
C CYS A 7 -44.72 -82.83 -27.31
N LEU A 8 -45.60 -82.71 -26.31
CA LEU A 8 -46.24 -81.43 -25.98
C LEU A 8 -45.21 -80.41 -25.45
N PHE A 9 -44.22 -80.85 -24.68
CA PHE A 9 -43.10 -80.00 -24.25
C PHE A 9 -42.20 -79.56 -25.42
N VAL A 10 -41.89 -80.46 -26.37
CA VAL A 10 -41.10 -80.10 -27.57
C VAL A 10 -41.85 -79.09 -28.45
N VAL A 11 -43.15 -79.25 -28.66
CA VAL A 11 -43.98 -78.28 -29.40
C VAL A 11 -44.06 -76.93 -28.67
N LEU A 12 -44.19 -76.93 -27.35
CA LEU A 12 -44.17 -75.71 -26.54
C LEU A 12 -42.82 -74.98 -26.66
N VAL A 13 -41.70 -75.69 -26.55
CA VAL A 13 -40.36 -75.11 -26.73
C VAL A 13 -40.16 -74.59 -28.15
N LEU A 14 -40.70 -75.27 -29.18
CA LEU A 14 -40.65 -74.78 -30.56
C LEU A 14 -41.43 -73.47 -30.73
N PHE A 15 -42.63 -73.37 -30.12
CA PHE A 15 -43.42 -72.13 -30.11
C PHE A 15 -42.76 -70.98 -29.34
N VAL A 16 -42.05 -71.28 -28.24
CA VAL A 16 -41.28 -70.28 -27.47
C VAL A 16 -40.03 -69.81 -28.23
N ASN A 17 -39.54 -70.58 -29.21
CA ASN A 17 -38.45 -70.18 -30.12
C ASN A 17 -38.94 -69.57 -31.44
N LEU A 18 -40.24 -69.28 -31.58
CA LEU A 18 -40.72 -68.35 -32.63
C LEU A 18 -40.32 -66.93 -32.22
N SER A 19 -39.12 -66.51 -32.63
CA SER A 19 -38.65 -65.14 -32.45
C SER A 19 -39.65 -64.16 -33.05
N PHE A 20 -40.35 -63.41 -32.19
CA PHE A 20 -41.21 -62.31 -32.61
C PHE A 20 -40.33 -61.23 -33.23
N VAL A 21 -40.33 -61.13 -34.55
CA VAL A 21 -39.73 -60.03 -35.31
C VAL A 21 -40.62 -58.79 -35.09
N SER A 22 -40.44 -58.15 -33.93
CA SER A 22 -41.02 -56.84 -33.61
C SER A 22 -40.41 -55.80 -34.55
N ALA A 23 -41.24 -54.85 -35.00
CA ALA A 23 -40.77 -53.76 -35.83
C ALA A 23 -39.94 -52.78 -34.99
N GLY A 24 -38.63 -52.78 -35.19
CA GLY A 24 -37.71 -51.88 -34.52
C GLY A 24 -37.79 -50.47 -35.08
N VAL A 25 -37.68 -49.47 -34.19
CA VAL A 25 -37.34 -48.08 -34.53
C VAL A 25 -36.11 -47.72 -33.70
N PHE A 26 -35.02 -47.36 -34.36
CA PHE A 26 -33.73 -47.10 -33.73
C PHE A 26 -33.26 -45.68 -34.09
N PHE A 27 -32.65 -44.99 -33.14
CA PHE A 27 -32.09 -43.65 -33.33
C PHE A 27 -30.56 -43.72 -33.32
N SER A 28 -29.91 -42.90 -34.15
CA SER A 28 -28.49 -42.57 -33.97
C SER A 28 -28.24 -41.92 -32.61
N GLY A 29 -27.02 -42.07 -32.08
CA GLY A 29 -26.58 -41.30 -30.92
C GLY A 29 -26.68 -39.79 -31.19
N LEU A 30 -26.99 -39.03 -30.14
CA LEU A 30 -27.18 -37.57 -30.19
C LEU A 30 -26.18 -36.89 -29.26
N GLU A 31 -25.81 -35.64 -29.56
CA GLU A 31 -25.14 -34.80 -28.57
C GLU A 31 -26.11 -34.53 -27.41
N SER A 32 -25.61 -34.55 -26.17
CA SER A 32 -26.45 -34.33 -24.98
C SER A 32 -26.93 -32.88 -24.83
N LYS A 33 -26.35 -31.96 -25.60
CA LYS A 33 -26.68 -30.53 -25.62
C LYS A 33 -26.52 -29.95 -27.02
N TYR A 34 -27.39 -29.03 -27.39
CA TYR A 34 -27.31 -28.19 -28.58
C TYR A 34 -27.65 -26.74 -28.22
N ASN A 35 -27.15 -25.80 -29.02
CA ASN A 35 -27.47 -24.39 -28.97
C ASN A 35 -28.39 -23.97 -30.11
N LEU A 36 -29.10 -22.83 -29.96
CA LEU A 36 -29.72 -22.19 -31.12
C LEU A 36 -28.63 -21.80 -32.12
N GLY A 37 -28.78 -22.23 -33.37
CA GLY A 37 -27.76 -22.17 -34.40
C GLY A 37 -27.03 -23.48 -34.71
N ASP A 38 -27.26 -24.56 -33.96
CA ASP A 38 -26.81 -25.91 -34.35
C ASP A 38 -27.75 -26.53 -35.40
N VAL A 39 -27.30 -27.61 -36.05
CA VAL A 39 -28.13 -28.47 -36.88
C VAL A 39 -28.15 -29.86 -36.27
N ILE A 40 -29.29 -30.28 -35.71
CA ILE A 40 -29.44 -31.66 -35.25
C ILE A 40 -29.52 -32.56 -36.50
N ASN A 41 -28.59 -33.50 -36.60
CA ASN A 41 -28.62 -34.56 -37.60
C ASN A 41 -28.99 -35.85 -36.86
N VAL A 42 -30.18 -36.38 -37.10
CA VAL A 42 -30.63 -37.66 -36.52
C VAL A 42 -30.97 -38.64 -37.64
N ASN A 43 -30.26 -39.76 -37.65
CA ASN A 43 -30.62 -40.90 -38.49
C ASN A 43 -31.57 -41.80 -37.70
N VAL A 44 -32.68 -42.19 -38.32
CA VAL A 44 -33.67 -43.11 -37.74
C VAL A 44 -33.79 -44.33 -38.64
N GLN A 45 -33.51 -45.51 -38.09
CA GLN A 45 -33.61 -46.78 -38.81
C GLN A 45 -34.86 -47.56 -38.38
N VAL A 46 -35.59 -48.12 -39.34
CA VAL A 46 -36.73 -49.02 -39.10
C VAL A 46 -36.51 -50.39 -39.73
N ASP A 47 -36.78 -51.46 -38.97
CA ASP A 47 -36.65 -52.86 -39.41
C ASP A 47 -37.91 -53.64 -39.00
N PRO A 48 -38.70 -54.21 -39.93
CA PRO A 48 -38.50 -54.23 -41.37
C PRO A 48 -38.94 -52.94 -42.09
N ALA A 49 -38.07 -52.46 -42.98
CA ALA A 49 -38.34 -51.39 -43.92
C ALA A 49 -39.53 -51.73 -44.83
N ARG A 50 -40.38 -50.73 -45.12
CA ARG A 50 -41.47 -50.83 -46.10
C ARG A 50 -41.73 -49.49 -46.77
N SER A 51 -41.60 -49.45 -48.09
CA SER A 51 -41.88 -48.27 -48.91
C SER A 51 -43.37 -47.90 -49.01
N ASP A 52 -44.30 -48.70 -48.47
CA ASP A 52 -45.72 -48.35 -48.32
C ASP A 52 -46.06 -47.60 -47.02
N ARG A 53 -45.05 -47.26 -46.20
CA ARG A 53 -45.24 -46.68 -44.86
C ARG A 53 -44.40 -45.44 -44.60
N PHE A 54 -45.01 -44.45 -43.97
CA PHE A 54 -44.32 -43.29 -43.42
C PHE A 54 -43.80 -43.60 -42.01
N LEU A 55 -42.57 -43.18 -41.72
CA LEU A 55 -42.09 -42.96 -40.38
C LEU A 55 -42.54 -41.56 -39.94
N LYS A 56 -43.29 -41.50 -38.83
CA LYS A 56 -43.65 -40.25 -38.16
C LYS A 56 -42.67 -40.01 -37.01
N THR A 57 -41.83 -39.00 -37.12
CA THR A 57 -40.91 -38.57 -36.05
C THR A 57 -41.35 -37.21 -35.52
N VAL A 58 -41.47 -37.09 -34.20
CA VAL A 58 -41.86 -35.85 -33.52
C VAL A 58 -40.73 -35.41 -32.59
N LEU A 59 -40.27 -34.16 -32.72
CA LEU A 59 -39.43 -33.53 -31.70
C LEU A 59 -40.31 -33.07 -30.53
N VAL A 60 -40.08 -33.64 -29.35
CA VAL A 60 -40.85 -33.40 -28.13
C VAL A 60 -39.99 -32.63 -27.14
N CYS A 61 -40.33 -31.35 -26.91
CA CYS A 61 -39.63 -30.45 -25.98
C CYS A 61 -40.61 -29.78 -25.00
N GLY A 62 -41.52 -30.58 -24.42
CA GLY A 62 -42.71 -30.06 -23.73
C GLY A 62 -43.76 -29.61 -24.75
N THR A 63 -43.80 -28.32 -25.06
CA THR A 63 -44.66 -27.72 -26.09
C THR A 63 -43.96 -26.49 -26.69
N PRO A 64 -43.97 -26.26 -28.02
CA PRO A 64 -44.67 -27.01 -29.06
C PRO A 64 -44.00 -28.34 -29.46
N LEU A 65 -44.58 -29.00 -30.47
CA LEU A 65 -44.08 -30.23 -31.09
C LEU A 65 -43.76 -29.94 -32.56
N ILE A 66 -42.64 -30.45 -33.08
CA ILE A 66 -42.30 -30.38 -34.51
C ILE A 66 -42.41 -31.77 -35.11
N GLU A 67 -43.21 -31.93 -36.16
CA GLU A 67 -43.53 -33.22 -36.76
C GLU A 67 -42.92 -33.38 -38.16
N PHE A 68 -42.23 -34.51 -38.37
CA PHE A 68 -41.58 -34.91 -39.61
C PHE A 68 -42.19 -36.23 -40.07
N ASN A 69 -42.73 -36.26 -41.29
CA ASN A 69 -43.30 -37.47 -41.89
C ASN A 69 -42.46 -37.84 -43.12
N ASN A 70 -41.65 -38.89 -43.00
CA ASN A 70 -40.68 -39.31 -44.00
C ASN A 70 -40.96 -40.74 -44.48
N ILE A 71 -40.50 -41.09 -45.69
CA ILE A 71 -40.51 -42.46 -46.19
C ILE A 71 -39.09 -43.04 -45.98
N PRO A 72 -38.93 -44.20 -45.31
CA PRO A 72 -37.63 -44.87 -45.19
C PRO A 72 -37.05 -45.30 -46.55
N ASP A 73 -35.72 -45.34 -46.65
CA ASP A 73 -35.05 -45.96 -47.81
C ASP A 73 -35.22 -47.49 -47.85
N ASP A 74 -34.68 -48.15 -48.88
CA ASP A 74 -34.74 -49.61 -49.03
C ASP A 74 -34.01 -50.37 -47.89
N ASN A 75 -33.20 -49.70 -47.08
CA ASN A 75 -32.49 -50.22 -45.91
C ASN A 75 -33.18 -49.84 -44.58
N GLY A 76 -34.28 -49.09 -44.63
CA GLY A 76 -35.04 -48.61 -43.48
C GLY A 76 -34.58 -47.28 -42.87
N ASN A 77 -33.63 -46.58 -43.49
CA ASN A 77 -33.05 -45.35 -42.94
C ASN A 77 -33.83 -44.09 -43.32
N VAL A 78 -33.83 -43.12 -42.40
CA VAL A 78 -34.30 -41.74 -42.60
C VAL A 78 -33.31 -40.77 -41.96
N ASP A 79 -32.65 -39.93 -42.76
CA ASP A 79 -31.85 -38.81 -42.26
C ASP A 79 -32.73 -37.57 -42.06
N ILE A 80 -32.91 -37.13 -40.82
CA ILE A 80 -33.62 -35.89 -40.48
C ILE A 80 -32.58 -34.83 -40.07
N LYS A 81 -32.66 -33.65 -40.70
CA LYS A 81 -31.79 -32.50 -40.41
C LYS A 81 -32.63 -31.31 -39.97
N ILE A 82 -32.38 -30.81 -38.77
CA ILE A 82 -33.19 -29.77 -38.13
C ILE A 82 -32.29 -28.60 -37.74
N PRO A 83 -32.32 -27.47 -38.47
CA PRO A 83 -31.62 -26.26 -38.05
C PRO A 83 -32.34 -25.64 -36.84
N LEU A 84 -31.61 -25.40 -35.75
CA LEU A 84 -32.13 -24.81 -34.52
C LEU A 84 -32.18 -23.28 -34.60
N ASN A 85 -32.72 -22.73 -35.69
CA ASN A 85 -32.95 -21.29 -35.84
C ASN A 85 -34.34 -20.87 -35.34
N MET A 86 -34.53 -19.57 -35.12
CA MET A 86 -35.73 -19.02 -34.47
C MET A 86 -37.02 -19.39 -35.22
N HIS A 87 -36.98 -19.34 -36.55
CA HIS A 87 -38.11 -19.65 -37.43
C HIS A 87 -38.50 -21.13 -37.43
N THR A 88 -37.53 -22.05 -37.39
CA THR A 88 -37.81 -23.50 -37.42
C THR A 88 -38.38 -23.99 -36.10
N ILE A 89 -37.82 -23.56 -34.97
CA ILE A 89 -38.14 -24.16 -33.66
C ILE A 89 -38.93 -23.26 -32.70
N GLN A 90 -39.42 -22.10 -33.14
CA GLN A 90 -40.38 -21.26 -32.39
C GLN A 90 -39.97 -20.97 -30.92
N GLN A 91 -38.69 -20.67 -30.70
CA GLN A 91 -38.10 -20.40 -29.37
C GLN A 91 -38.03 -21.60 -28.40
N ILE A 92 -38.21 -22.85 -28.86
CA ILE A 92 -38.00 -24.07 -28.04
C ILE A 92 -36.64 -24.01 -27.32
N SER A 93 -36.65 -24.33 -26.03
CA SER A 93 -35.47 -24.60 -25.21
C SER A 93 -35.83 -25.46 -23.99
N GLY A 94 -34.83 -26.10 -23.38
CA GLY A 94 -34.99 -27.10 -22.33
C GLY A 94 -34.73 -28.52 -22.82
N LYS A 95 -35.25 -29.52 -22.09
CA LYS A 95 -35.07 -30.94 -22.42
C LYS A 95 -35.96 -31.37 -23.59
N CYS A 96 -35.37 -32.14 -24.49
CA CYS A 96 -35.95 -32.61 -25.73
C CYS A 96 -35.63 -34.10 -25.97
N TYR A 97 -36.50 -34.78 -26.73
CA TYR A 97 -36.21 -36.08 -27.34
C TYR A 97 -37.01 -36.23 -28.65
N PHE A 98 -36.58 -37.15 -29.52
CA PHE A 98 -37.37 -37.56 -30.68
C PHE A 98 -38.27 -38.73 -30.32
N GLN A 99 -39.55 -38.65 -30.65
CA GLN A 99 -40.50 -39.76 -30.59
C GLN A 99 -40.79 -40.26 -32.01
N GLY A 100 -40.34 -41.47 -32.32
CA GLY A 100 -40.57 -42.14 -33.60
C GLY A 100 -41.74 -43.10 -33.49
N SER A 101 -42.65 -43.05 -34.46
CA SER A 101 -43.82 -43.91 -34.58
C SER A 101 -43.89 -44.53 -35.96
N TYR A 102 -43.90 -45.87 -36.01
CA TYR A 102 -43.92 -46.64 -37.25
C TYR A 102 -44.82 -47.87 -37.09
N ILE A 103 -45.83 -47.98 -37.96
CA ILE A 103 -46.92 -48.98 -37.92
C ILE A 103 -47.73 -48.92 -36.61
N SER A 104 -47.22 -49.51 -35.54
CA SER A 104 -47.83 -49.56 -34.20
C SER A 104 -46.80 -49.51 -33.06
N GLU A 105 -45.51 -49.41 -33.40
CA GLU A 105 -44.41 -49.33 -32.43
C GLU A 105 -44.02 -47.86 -32.24
N VAL A 106 -43.72 -47.50 -30.99
CA VAL A 106 -43.30 -46.15 -30.60
C VAL A 106 -42.01 -46.26 -29.79
N LYS A 107 -41.00 -45.49 -30.17
CA LYS A 107 -39.71 -45.41 -29.46
C LYS A 107 -39.29 -43.95 -29.30
N ASN A 108 -38.56 -43.68 -28.21
CA ASN A 108 -37.95 -42.39 -27.97
C ASN A 108 -36.43 -42.48 -28.19
N SER A 109 -35.81 -41.39 -28.61
CA SER A 109 -34.35 -41.22 -28.54
C SER A 109 -33.88 -41.04 -27.09
N GLU A 110 -32.57 -40.90 -26.92
CA GLU A 110 -31.99 -40.32 -25.71
C GLU A 110 -32.47 -38.87 -25.51
N GLU A 111 -32.49 -38.40 -24.26
CA GLU A 111 -32.79 -37.00 -23.93
C GLU A 111 -31.57 -36.09 -24.18
N PHE A 112 -31.82 -34.90 -24.74
CA PHE A 112 -30.82 -33.85 -24.93
C PHE A 112 -31.38 -32.48 -24.52
N GLU A 113 -30.51 -31.48 -24.29
CA GLU A 113 -30.90 -30.11 -23.95
C GLU A 113 -30.73 -29.16 -25.14
N ILE A 114 -31.77 -28.43 -25.55
CA ILE A 114 -31.65 -27.27 -26.45
C ILE A 114 -31.54 -26.01 -25.59
N SER A 115 -30.52 -25.18 -25.80
CA SER A 115 -30.26 -23.99 -24.96
C SER A 115 -29.96 -22.75 -25.80
N ARG A 116 -30.22 -21.56 -25.22
CA ARG A 116 -29.67 -20.29 -25.72
C ARG A 116 -28.33 -19.94 -25.08
N ARG A 117 -27.88 -20.70 -24.08
CA ARG A 117 -26.80 -20.26 -23.18
C ARG A 117 -25.43 -20.48 -23.82
N LEU A 118 -24.60 -19.46 -23.87
CA LEU A 118 -23.17 -19.57 -24.19
C LEU A 118 -22.34 -19.71 -22.91
N GLU A 119 -21.26 -20.50 -22.97
CA GLU A 119 -20.23 -20.52 -21.95
C GLU A 119 -19.23 -19.39 -22.23
N VAL A 120 -19.13 -18.41 -21.32
CA VAL A 120 -18.29 -17.21 -21.49
C VAL A 120 -17.23 -17.16 -20.39
N SER A 121 -15.98 -17.32 -20.82
CA SER A 121 -14.80 -17.31 -19.94
C SER A 121 -13.95 -16.08 -20.20
N LEU A 122 -13.36 -15.50 -19.15
CA LEU A 122 -12.46 -14.35 -19.24
C LEU A 122 -11.02 -14.76 -18.94
N HIS A 123 -10.05 -14.19 -19.66
CA HIS A 123 -8.63 -14.43 -19.40
C HIS A 123 -8.15 -13.80 -18.08
N SER A 124 -8.84 -12.74 -17.63
CA SER A 124 -8.75 -12.24 -16.25
C SER A 124 -10.12 -11.83 -15.74
N TYR A 125 -10.36 -12.10 -14.45
CA TYR A 125 -11.54 -11.65 -13.70
C TYR A 125 -11.23 -10.41 -12.84
N SER A 126 -9.99 -9.90 -12.89
CA SER A 126 -9.53 -8.73 -12.12
C SER A 126 -8.61 -7.85 -12.96
N PHE A 127 -8.95 -6.57 -13.02
CA PHE A 127 -8.25 -5.52 -13.75
C PHE A 127 -7.89 -4.37 -12.80
N PHE A 128 -6.78 -3.69 -13.07
CA PHE A 128 -6.27 -2.58 -12.26
C PHE A 128 -5.83 -1.47 -13.22
N ALA A 129 -6.23 -0.23 -12.96
CA ALA A 129 -5.92 0.91 -13.81
C ALA A 129 -5.85 2.22 -13.01
N ASN A 130 -5.09 3.18 -13.53
CA ASN A 130 -5.24 4.58 -13.17
C ASN A 130 -6.32 5.24 -14.06
N PRO A 131 -6.91 6.38 -13.66
CA PRO A 131 -7.72 7.20 -14.54
C PRO A 131 -6.94 7.61 -15.79
N GLY A 132 -7.61 7.69 -16.94
CA GLY A 132 -6.99 7.96 -18.25
C GLY A 132 -6.33 6.74 -18.93
N GLU A 133 -6.08 5.64 -18.21
CA GLU A 133 -5.47 4.43 -18.78
C GLU A 133 -6.47 3.59 -19.59
N GLU A 134 -5.90 2.76 -20.45
CA GLU A 134 -6.61 1.82 -21.31
C GLU A 134 -6.38 0.38 -20.82
N ILE A 135 -7.47 -0.37 -20.62
CA ILE A 135 -7.45 -1.79 -20.26
C ILE A 135 -8.00 -2.64 -21.40
N ILE A 136 -7.36 -3.79 -21.64
CA ILE A 136 -7.81 -4.75 -22.64
C ILE A 136 -8.48 -5.93 -21.93
N VAL A 137 -9.80 -6.06 -22.11
CA VAL A 137 -10.58 -7.18 -21.59
C VAL A 137 -10.68 -8.22 -22.70
N SER A 138 -10.17 -9.43 -22.44
CA SER A 138 -10.21 -10.55 -23.39
C SER A 138 -10.73 -11.83 -22.75
N GLY A 139 -11.27 -12.70 -23.59
CA GLY A 139 -11.88 -13.96 -23.19
C GLY A 139 -12.37 -14.74 -24.41
N GLY A 140 -13.22 -15.74 -24.15
CA GLY A 140 -13.84 -16.54 -25.21
C GLY A 140 -15.24 -17.00 -24.88
N ALA A 141 -16.03 -17.24 -25.92
CA ALA A 141 -17.43 -17.64 -25.89
C ALA A 141 -17.64 -18.91 -26.74
N LYS A 142 -18.34 -19.90 -26.19
CA LYS A 142 -18.58 -21.22 -26.82
C LYS A 142 -20.02 -21.69 -26.62
N ARG A 143 -20.51 -22.50 -27.55
CA ARG A 143 -21.75 -23.28 -27.40
C ARG A 143 -21.54 -24.40 -26.36
N LEU A 144 -22.62 -24.94 -25.81
CA LEU A 144 -22.57 -25.94 -24.72
C LEU A 144 -22.04 -27.32 -25.13
N ASN A 145 -21.94 -27.59 -26.44
CA ASN A 145 -21.22 -28.73 -27.02
C ASN A 145 -19.71 -28.43 -27.25
N GLY A 146 -19.25 -27.24 -26.90
CA GLY A 146 -17.86 -26.80 -27.02
C GLY A 146 -17.51 -26.15 -28.37
N ALA A 147 -18.46 -26.02 -29.30
CA ALA A 147 -18.24 -25.35 -30.57
C ALA A 147 -17.95 -23.85 -30.39
N LEU A 148 -17.10 -23.32 -31.27
CA LEU A 148 -16.67 -21.92 -31.27
C LEU A 148 -17.76 -21.02 -31.90
N VAL A 149 -17.98 -19.84 -31.31
CA VAL A 149 -19.01 -18.88 -31.74
C VAL A 149 -18.39 -17.73 -32.54
N ASN A 150 -19.10 -17.24 -33.54
CA ASN A 150 -18.86 -15.91 -34.12
C ASN A 150 -20.03 -14.99 -33.76
N GLY A 151 -19.78 -13.72 -33.46
CA GLY A 151 -20.85 -12.82 -33.01
C GLY A 151 -20.34 -11.52 -32.39
N GLY A 152 -21.09 -10.98 -31.43
CA GLY A 152 -20.80 -9.73 -30.75
C GLY A 152 -20.55 -9.90 -29.26
N VAL A 153 -19.74 -9.01 -28.68
CA VAL A 153 -19.59 -8.87 -27.23
C VAL A 153 -19.91 -7.44 -26.82
N GLU A 154 -20.71 -7.31 -25.77
CA GLU A 154 -21.17 -6.07 -25.16
C GLU A 154 -20.67 -6.03 -23.71
N MET A 155 -19.87 -5.03 -23.37
CA MET A 155 -19.30 -4.85 -22.03
C MET A 155 -19.83 -3.57 -21.40
N THR A 156 -20.45 -3.66 -20.22
CA THR A 156 -20.97 -2.48 -19.52
C THR A 156 -20.36 -2.33 -18.13
N ILE A 157 -20.11 -1.09 -17.71
CA ILE A 157 -19.63 -0.71 -16.37
C ILE A 157 -20.74 0.16 -15.73
N PRO A 158 -21.74 -0.44 -15.06
CA PRO A 158 -23.00 0.26 -14.74
C PRO A 158 -22.83 1.54 -13.90
N LEU A 159 -21.87 1.55 -12.98
CA LEU A 159 -21.62 2.71 -12.10
C LEU A 159 -21.04 3.93 -12.85
N LEU A 160 -20.28 3.72 -13.93
CA LEU A 160 -19.80 4.84 -14.75
C LEU A 160 -20.98 5.47 -15.51
N LYS A 161 -21.83 4.64 -16.12
CA LYS A 161 -23.03 5.06 -16.85
C LYS A 161 -24.00 5.90 -15.99
N THR A 162 -24.04 5.67 -14.67
CA THR A 162 -24.83 6.49 -13.73
C THR A 162 -24.19 7.83 -13.34
N LEU A 163 -22.88 8.02 -13.49
CA LEU A 163 -22.21 9.29 -13.18
C LEU A 163 -22.45 10.31 -14.29
N GLU A 164 -22.30 9.90 -15.55
CA GLU A 164 -22.48 10.73 -16.75
C GLU A 164 -23.85 11.43 -16.76
N SER A 165 -24.92 10.65 -16.56
CA SER A 165 -26.30 11.15 -16.54
C SER A 165 -26.60 12.10 -15.36
N SER A 166 -25.72 12.21 -14.36
CA SER A 166 -25.83 13.21 -13.29
C SER A 166 -25.17 14.56 -13.64
N GLN A 167 -24.28 14.59 -14.64
CA GLN A 167 -23.60 15.79 -15.13
C GLN A 167 -24.42 16.51 -16.22
N GLU A 168 -24.91 15.77 -17.23
CA GLU A 168 -25.74 16.34 -18.32
C GLU A 168 -27.00 17.06 -17.81
N ASN A 169 -27.57 16.59 -16.69
CA ASN A 169 -28.73 17.19 -16.03
C ASN A 169 -28.42 18.50 -15.27
N GLN A 170 -27.15 18.91 -15.15
CA GLN A 170 -26.75 20.17 -14.51
C GLN A 170 -26.52 21.28 -15.56
N GLU A 171 -25.76 21.02 -16.62
CA GLU A 171 -25.47 22.02 -17.67
C GLU A 171 -26.73 22.51 -18.40
N ASN A 172 -27.65 21.59 -18.71
CA ASN A 172 -28.95 21.92 -19.31
C ASN A 172 -29.83 22.82 -18.40
N LYS A 173 -29.58 22.80 -17.09
CA LYS A 173 -30.35 23.57 -16.11
C LYS A 173 -29.85 25.00 -15.96
N GLU A 174 -28.54 25.22 -15.95
CA GLU A 174 -27.95 26.57 -15.89
C GLU A 174 -28.23 27.36 -17.19
N THR A 175 -28.23 26.68 -18.34
CA THR A 175 -28.57 27.26 -19.65
C THR A 175 -30.00 27.83 -19.70
N SER A 176 -30.92 27.34 -18.85
CA SER A 176 -32.35 27.66 -18.90
C SER A 176 -32.79 28.83 -18.00
N GLN A 177 -31.89 29.52 -17.28
CA GLN A 177 -32.26 30.58 -16.33
C GLN A 177 -31.79 32.01 -16.68
N ASN A 178 -31.14 32.23 -17.83
CA ASN A 178 -30.60 33.55 -18.23
C ASN A 178 -31.50 34.37 -19.17
N VAL A 179 -32.84 34.20 -19.14
CA VAL A 179 -33.80 34.98 -19.96
C VAL A 179 -35.01 35.48 -19.16
N THR A 180 -34.77 36.29 -18.12
CA THR A 180 -35.76 37.24 -17.57
C THR A 180 -35.07 38.35 -16.78
N ASP A 181 -34.97 39.55 -17.37
CA ASP A 181 -35.40 40.82 -16.75
C ASP A 181 -35.13 42.00 -17.71
N GLY A 182 -36.17 42.80 -17.97
CA GLY A 182 -36.11 43.97 -18.87
C GLY A 182 -37.52 44.54 -19.09
N ASN A 183 -37.72 45.83 -18.80
CA ASN A 183 -39.05 46.37 -18.50
C ASN A 183 -39.50 47.51 -19.44
N THR A 184 -40.80 47.51 -19.79
CA THR A 184 -41.65 48.60 -20.33
C THR A 184 -41.15 49.50 -21.49
N SER A 185 -41.85 49.47 -22.64
CA SER A 185 -42.79 50.55 -23.07
C SER A 185 -43.13 50.60 -24.58
N GLU A 186 -44.44 50.75 -24.86
CA GLU A 186 -45.13 51.46 -25.96
C GLU A 186 -44.70 51.38 -27.46
N THR A 187 -45.71 51.14 -28.31
CA THR A 187 -45.79 51.34 -29.79
C THR A 187 -44.90 50.43 -30.68
N ASN A 188 -45.31 50.01 -31.88
CA ASN A 188 -46.50 50.33 -32.70
C ASN A 188 -47.03 49.09 -33.46
N GLU A 189 -48.19 49.22 -34.10
CA GLU A 189 -48.77 48.26 -35.06
C GLU A 189 -47.89 48.08 -36.32
N THR A 190 -47.97 46.92 -36.99
CA THR A 190 -48.18 46.73 -38.46
C THR A 190 -48.21 45.21 -38.80
N ASP A 191 -49.01 44.81 -39.80
CA ASP A 191 -49.06 43.44 -40.35
C ASP A 191 -47.74 42.96 -40.99
N GLY A 192 -47.55 41.64 -41.08
CA GLY A 192 -46.43 41.03 -41.81
C GLY A 192 -46.59 39.52 -42.01
N SER A 193 -46.97 39.09 -43.21
CA SER A 193 -47.26 37.68 -43.56
C SER A 193 -46.11 36.99 -44.28
N SER A 194 -45.91 35.69 -43.97
CA SER A 194 -45.18 34.71 -44.81
C SER A 194 -43.66 34.96 -44.96
N GLU A 195 -42.81 34.09 -45.50
CA GLU A 195 -42.97 32.86 -46.32
C GLU A 195 -42.03 31.72 -45.88
N ASP A 196 -42.25 30.52 -46.42
CA ASP A 196 -41.34 29.36 -46.33
C ASP A 196 -39.97 29.63 -46.97
N ASN A 197 -38.95 28.88 -46.56
CA ASN A 197 -37.78 28.59 -47.40
C ASN A 197 -37.13 27.25 -47.02
N LEU A 198 -37.67 26.14 -47.55
CA LEU A 198 -36.89 24.91 -47.69
C LEU A 198 -35.77 25.18 -48.71
N THR A 199 -34.52 24.94 -48.32
CA THR A 199 -33.39 24.88 -49.27
C THR A 199 -32.76 23.49 -49.18
N ASN A 200 -33.12 22.61 -50.10
CA ASN A 200 -32.38 21.36 -50.30
C ASN A 200 -31.07 21.68 -51.01
N GLN A 201 -29.94 21.24 -50.45
CA GLN A 201 -28.73 20.99 -51.22
C GLN A 201 -28.29 19.55 -50.98
N GLU A 202 -28.42 18.72 -52.02
CA GLU A 202 -27.74 17.45 -52.10
C GLU A 202 -26.25 17.70 -52.31
N THR A 203 -25.38 16.96 -51.63
CA THR A 203 -23.94 16.95 -51.89
C THR A 203 -23.41 15.55 -51.57
N GLU A 204 -23.17 14.78 -52.62
CA GLU A 204 -22.57 13.45 -52.53
C GLU A 204 -21.05 13.57 -52.34
N GLU A 205 -20.58 13.67 -51.10
CA GLU A 205 -19.18 13.40 -50.76
C GLU A 205 -19.06 12.34 -49.66
N GLY A 206 -17.87 11.72 -49.58
CA GLY A 206 -17.67 10.39 -49.02
C GLY A 206 -18.15 10.19 -47.59
N SER A 207 -18.78 9.03 -47.33
CA SER A 207 -19.23 8.61 -46.02
C SER A 207 -18.04 8.29 -45.08
N GLU A 208 -17.53 9.31 -44.39
CA GLU A 208 -16.92 9.09 -43.08
C GLU A 208 -17.99 8.46 -42.16
N VAL A 209 -17.62 7.40 -41.45
CA VAL A 209 -18.50 6.78 -40.47
C VAL A 209 -18.60 7.73 -39.28
N GLN A 210 -19.72 8.45 -39.18
CA GLN A 210 -20.05 9.17 -37.95
C GLN A 210 -20.06 8.17 -36.79
N GLU A 211 -19.14 8.33 -35.84
CA GLU A 211 -19.13 7.55 -34.61
C GLU A 211 -20.35 7.93 -33.76
N SER A 212 -21.47 7.23 -34.00
CA SER A 212 -22.72 7.39 -33.28
C SER A 212 -22.47 7.33 -31.78
N GLY A 213 -22.81 8.41 -31.07
CA GLY A 213 -22.30 8.73 -29.74
C GLY A 213 -22.09 7.53 -28.81
N ILE A 214 -20.83 7.22 -28.55
CA ILE A 214 -20.39 6.10 -27.71
C ILE A 214 -20.98 6.29 -26.31
N SER A 215 -22.04 5.53 -25.99
CA SER A 215 -22.73 5.69 -24.70
C SER A 215 -21.79 5.28 -23.57
N VAL A 216 -21.28 6.27 -22.82
CA VAL A 216 -20.11 6.06 -21.96
C VAL A 216 -20.40 5.03 -20.87
N GLY A 217 -19.44 4.10 -20.70
CA GLY A 217 -19.61 2.95 -19.83
C GLY A 217 -20.24 1.72 -20.51
N SER A 218 -20.57 1.76 -21.80
CA SER A 218 -20.86 0.57 -22.62
C SER A 218 -19.90 0.51 -23.82
N TYR A 219 -19.31 -0.66 -24.05
CA TYR A 219 -18.25 -0.91 -25.04
C TYR A 219 -18.59 -2.17 -25.85
N TYR A 220 -18.23 -2.17 -27.13
CA TYR A 220 -18.62 -3.22 -28.08
C TYR A 220 -17.41 -3.83 -28.78
N GLY A 221 -17.48 -5.11 -29.10
CA GLY A 221 -16.47 -5.82 -29.88
C GLY A 221 -17.07 -7.00 -30.63
N LYS A 222 -16.25 -7.65 -31.45
CA LYS A 222 -16.60 -8.88 -32.17
C LYS A 222 -16.03 -10.10 -31.46
N ILE A 223 -16.69 -11.22 -31.65
CA ILE A 223 -16.21 -12.56 -31.29
C ILE A 223 -15.87 -13.25 -32.61
N GLU A 224 -14.61 -13.66 -32.76
CA GLU A 224 -14.11 -14.35 -33.94
C GLU A 224 -13.45 -15.67 -33.51
N ASN A 225 -13.89 -16.79 -34.09
CA ASN A 225 -13.48 -18.15 -33.71
C ASN A 225 -13.62 -18.45 -32.21
N GLY A 226 -14.64 -17.88 -31.56
CA GLY A 226 -14.91 -18.06 -30.13
C GLY A 226 -14.00 -17.29 -29.19
N GLU A 227 -13.16 -16.37 -29.68
CA GLU A 227 -12.33 -15.47 -28.87
C GLU A 227 -12.71 -14.00 -29.11
N PHE A 228 -12.50 -13.14 -28.11
CA PHE A 228 -12.74 -11.70 -28.21
C PHE A 228 -11.72 -10.89 -27.41
N SER A 229 -11.54 -9.64 -27.83
CA SER A 229 -10.73 -8.63 -27.15
C SER A 229 -11.37 -7.26 -27.33
N VAL A 230 -11.62 -6.54 -26.23
CA VAL A 230 -12.22 -5.20 -26.22
C VAL A 230 -11.30 -4.26 -25.45
N SER A 231 -11.00 -3.11 -26.03
CA SER A 231 -10.25 -2.05 -25.37
C SER A 231 -11.20 -1.07 -24.67
N ILE A 232 -10.91 -0.75 -23.41
CA ILE A 232 -11.71 0.12 -22.55
C ILE A 232 -10.79 1.23 -22.05
N LYS A 233 -10.96 2.44 -22.59
CA LYS A 233 -10.21 3.62 -22.16
C LYS A 233 -11.00 4.39 -21.10
N LEU A 234 -10.42 4.55 -19.92
CA LEU A 234 -11.01 5.31 -18.83
C LEU A 234 -10.81 6.82 -19.06
N LYS A 235 -11.75 7.65 -18.58
CA LYS A 235 -11.54 9.11 -18.51
C LYS A 235 -10.52 9.47 -17.42
N GLU A 236 -9.87 10.63 -17.54
CA GLU A 236 -8.89 11.11 -16.56
C GLU A 236 -9.50 11.47 -15.20
N ASP A 237 -10.79 11.76 -15.14
CA ASP A 237 -11.57 12.08 -13.94
C ASP A 237 -12.32 10.85 -13.38
N THR A 238 -12.13 9.65 -13.95
CA THR A 238 -12.78 8.41 -13.48
C THR A 238 -12.55 8.23 -11.97
N PRO A 239 -13.62 8.16 -11.13
CA PRO A 239 -13.44 8.08 -9.68
C PRO A 239 -12.70 6.83 -9.21
N ALA A 240 -11.89 6.99 -8.18
CA ALA A 240 -11.25 5.86 -7.51
C ALA A 240 -12.30 4.93 -6.89
N GLY A 241 -12.10 3.61 -7.03
CA GLY A 241 -13.07 2.63 -6.52
C GLY A 241 -12.93 1.24 -7.13
N GLU A 242 -13.88 0.38 -6.79
CA GLU A 242 -14.03 -0.97 -7.35
C GLU A 242 -15.32 -1.03 -8.15
N TYR A 243 -15.19 -1.39 -9.43
CA TYR A 243 -16.23 -1.40 -10.45
C TYR A 243 -16.46 -2.82 -10.94
N ARG A 244 -17.70 -3.12 -11.33
CA ARG A 244 -18.07 -4.37 -11.99
C ARG A 244 -18.13 -4.14 -13.50
N ILE A 245 -17.45 -5.00 -14.27
CA ILE A 245 -17.59 -5.12 -15.72
C ILE A 245 -18.55 -6.28 -15.98
N ASP A 246 -19.69 -5.96 -16.58
CA ASP A 246 -20.69 -6.92 -17.03
C ASP A 246 -20.42 -7.25 -18.49
N VAL A 247 -20.04 -8.50 -18.79
CA VAL A 247 -19.68 -8.95 -20.14
C VAL A 247 -20.79 -9.85 -20.67
N LEU A 248 -21.46 -9.44 -21.75
CA LEU A 248 -22.48 -10.19 -22.46
C LEU A 248 -21.95 -10.57 -23.86
N ALA A 249 -21.70 -11.85 -24.09
CA ALA A 249 -21.40 -12.39 -25.41
C ALA A 249 -22.70 -12.89 -26.06
N TYR A 250 -22.87 -12.66 -27.35
CA TYR A 250 -24.01 -13.15 -28.12
C TYR A 250 -23.63 -13.61 -29.52
N GLU A 251 -24.31 -14.64 -29.99
CA GLU A 251 -24.29 -15.16 -31.36
C GLU A 251 -25.48 -14.57 -32.13
N GLU A 252 -25.21 -14.05 -33.33
CA GLU A 252 -26.22 -13.41 -34.17
C GLU A 252 -26.45 -14.24 -35.44
N LEU A 253 -27.71 -14.59 -35.70
CA LEU A 253 -28.13 -15.37 -36.87
C LEU A 253 -29.36 -14.71 -37.49
N ASP A 254 -29.34 -14.54 -38.81
CA ASP A 254 -30.42 -13.90 -39.58
C ASP A 254 -30.82 -12.48 -39.09
N GLY A 255 -29.94 -11.82 -38.32
CA GLY A 255 -30.16 -10.50 -37.69
C GLY A 255 -30.75 -10.55 -36.27
N GLU A 256 -30.93 -11.74 -35.68
CA GLU A 256 -31.43 -11.93 -34.31
C GLU A 256 -30.36 -12.52 -33.38
N ARG A 257 -30.35 -12.11 -32.10
CA ARG A 257 -29.51 -12.75 -31.05
C ARG A 257 -30.05 -14.16 -30.77
N ALA A 258 -29.38 -15.19 -31.29
CA ALA A 258 -29.80 -16.58 -31.23
C ALA A 258 -29.39 -17.25 -29.91
N SER A 259 -28.12 -17.10 -29.52
CA SER A 259 -27.57 -17.60 -28.25
C SER A 259 -26.83 -16.45 -27.53
N GLU A 260 -26.84 -16.44 -26.20
CA GLU A 260 -26.18 -15.42 -25.37
C GLU A 260 -25.61 -16.01 -24.07
N GLY A 261 -24.58 -15.37 -23.51
CA GLY A 261 -23.96 -15.78 -22.25
C GLY A 261 -23.31 -14.61 -21.52
N GLY A 262 -23.33 -14.66 -20.19
CA GLY A 262 -22.82 -13.60 -19.32
C GLY A 262 -21.60 -14.03 -18.50
N SER A 263 -20.67 -13.10 -18.32
CA SER A 263 -19.53 -13.22 -17.40
C SER A 263 -19.30 -11.90 -16.66
N LEU A 264 -18.61 -11.93 -15.52
CA LEU A 264 -18.39 -10.75 -14.66
C LEU A 264 -16.91 -10.61 -14.32
N ALA A 265 -16.38 -9.39 -14.40
CA ALA A 265 -15.04 -9.07 -13.91
C ALA A 265 -15.05 -7.85 -12.98
N ASN A 266 -14.00 -7.71 -12.17
CA ASN A 266 -13.81 -6.57 -11.28
C ASN A 266 -12.69 -5.66 -11.81
N LEU A 267 -12.95 -4.36 -11.90
CA LEU A 267 -11.98 -3.32 -12.23
C LEU A 267 -11.73 -2.44 -11.00
N LYS A 268 -10.47 -2.33 -10.59
CA LYS A 268 -10.06 -1.40 -9.54
C LYS A 268 -9.38 -0.18 -10.15
N VAL A 269 -10.00 0.99 -9.99
CA VAL A 269 -9.43 2.28 -10.39
C VAL A 269 -8.73 2.89 -9.18
N PHE A 270 -7.45 3.22 -9.32
CA PHE A 270 -6.67 3.82 -8.25
C PHE A 270 -7.03 5.29 -8.01
N GLN A 271 -6.77 5.78 -6.79
CA GLN A 271 -6.86 7.20 -6.46
C GLN A 271 -5.53 7.86 -6.82
N VAL A 272 -5.59 8.93 -7.61
CA VAL A 272 -4.42 9.65 -8.11
C VAL A 272 -4.49 11.09 -7.62
N LEU A 273 -3.45 11.50 -6.89
CA LEU A 273 -3.26 12.88 -6.45
C LEU A 273 -3.15 13.81 -7.68
N LYS A 274 -4.05 14.78 -7.80
CA LYS A 274 -4.00 15.86 -8.80
C LYS A 274 -3.60 17.21 -8.19
N GLY A 275 -3.70 17.39 -6.87
CA GLY A 275 -3.33 18.66 -6.23
C GLY A 275 -3.29 18.68 -4.72
N VAL A 276 -2.77 19.78 -4.16
CA VAL A 276 -2.75 20.12 -2.73
C VAL A 276 -3.36 21.51 -2.57
N ASP A 277 -4.23 21.72 -1.59
CA ASP A 277 -4.70 23.05 -1.20
C ASP A 277 -4.51 23.32 0.30
N ILE A 278 -4.57 24.59 0.69
CA ILE A 278 -4.60 25.05 2.08
C ILE A 278 -5.69 26.10 2.24
N ALA A 279 -6.69 25.81 3.09
CA ALA A 279 -7.63 26.80 3.60
C ALA A 279 -7.06 27.48 4.85
N LEU A 280 -7.20 28.80 4.97
CA LEU A 280 -6.80 29.60 6.14
C LEU A 280 -8.05 30.16 6.83
N SER A 281 -8.09 30.14 8.17
CA SER A 281 -9.19 30.77 8.92
C SER A 281 -9.12 32.31 8.90
N LYS A 282 -7.90 32.86 8.83
CA LYS A 282 -7.61 34.30 8.73
C LYS A 282 -6.36 34.53 7.88
N VAL A 283 -6.35 35.62 7.13
CA VAL A 283 -5.16 36.07 6.35
C VAL A 283 -4.32 37.08 7.15
N ASN A 284 -4.93 37.88 8.03
CA ASN A 284 -4.24 38.84 8.89
C ASN A 284 -4.38 38.40 10.37
N LEU A 285 -3.29 38.37 11.11
CA LEU A 285 -3.22 37.85 12.48
C LEU A 285 -2.37 38.77 13.37
N ASN A 286 -2.71 38.86 14.65
CA ASN A 286 -1.90 39.58 15.63
C ASN A 286 -0.85 38.64 16.28
N PRO A 287 0.31 39.15 16.70
CA PRO A 287 1.25 38.39 17.54
C PRO A 287 0.57 37.89 18.82
N GLY A 288 0.76 36.62 19.16
CA GLY A 288 0.04 35.95 20.25
C GLY A 288 -1.26 35.26 19.86
N GLU A 289 -1.78 35.45 18.63
CA GLU A 289 -2.93 34.68 18.13
C GLU A 289 -2.52 33.31 17.59
N ASN A 290 -3.47 32.38 17.51
CA ASN A 290 -3.28 31.12 16.79
C ASN A 290 -3.56 31.33 15.29
N LEU A 291 -2.60 30.98 14.44
CA LEU A 291 -2.84 30.71 13.03
C LEU A 291 -3.54 29.35 12.91
N GLU A 292 -4.72 29.32 12.31
CA GLU A 292 -5.44 28.06 12.03
C GLU A 292 -5.63 27.85 10.53
N PHE A 293 -5.23 26.67 10.06
CA PHE A 293 -5.28 26.30 8.66
C PHE A 293 -5.59 24.82 8.48
N ASN A 294 -6.16 24.48 7.33
CA ASN A 294 -6.55 23.13 6.98
C ASN A 294 -5.93 22.77 5.61
N PRO A 295 -4.86 21.97 5.58
CA PRO A 295 -4.27 21.48 4.34
C PRO A 295 -4.99 20.22 3.85
N SER A 296 -5.20 20.11 2.54
CA SER A 296 -5.92 18.99 1.93
C SER A 296 -5.22 18.48 0.67
N LEU A 297 -5.33 17.17 0.43
CA LEU A 297 -4.92 16.48 -0.79
C LEU A 297 -6.15 16.22 -1.65
N ILE A 298 -6.05 16.43 -2.96
CA ILE A 298 -7.19 16.40 -3.90
C ILE A 298 -6.91 15.38 -5.01
N ASP A 299 -7.87 14.49 -5.25
CA ASP A 299 -7.81 13.42 -6.26
C ASP A 299 -8.34 13.85 -7.64
N GLN A 300 -8.39 12.90 -8.58
CA GLN A 300 -8.87 13.11 -9.95
C GLN A 300 -10.31 13.60 -10.09
N THR A 301 -11.14 13.49 -9.04
CA THR A 301 -12.55 13.92 -9.01
C THR A 301 -12.76 15.22 -8.23
N GLY A 302 -11.70 15.83 -7.72
CA GLY A 302 -11.81 16.93 -6.76
C GLY A 302 -12.14 16.48 -5.33
N ARG A 303 -12.14 15.17 -5.02
CA ARG A 303 -12.40 14.64 -3.67
C ARG A 303 -11.12 14.60 -2.85
N TYR A 304 -11.28 14.62 -1.52
CA TYR A 304 -10.15 14.60 -0.61
C TYR A 304 -9.54 13.20 -0.43
N ILE A 305 -8.21 13.12 -0.48
CA ILE A 305 -7.43 11.91 -0.15
C ILE A 305 -7.09 11.92 1.35
N GLU A 306 -7.22 10.79 2.06
CA GLU A 306 -6.77 10.66 3.45
C GLU A 306 -5.32 10.14 3.55
N ASP A 307 -4.35 11.01 3.24
CA ASP A 307 -2.91 10.70 3.38
C ASP A 307 -2.16 11.86 4.08
N GLU A 308 -0.85 11.69 4.28
CA GLU A 308 0.02 12.63 4.97
C GLU A 308 0.49 13.80 4.08
N ILE A 309 0.60 14.98 4.69
CA ILE A 309 1.05 16.24 4.07
C ILE A 309 2.21 16.81 4.88
N SER A 310 3.31 17.15 4.21
CA SER A 310 4.41 17.91 4.81
C SER A 310 4.08 19.40 4.77
N ILE A 311 4.07 20.05 5.94
CA ILE A 311 3.83 21.48 6.11
C ILE A 311 5.10 22.17 6.59
N ILE A 312 5.47 23.27 5.95
CA ILE A 312 6.55 24.17 6.34
C ILE A 312 5.98 25.58 6.45
N ILE A 313 6.27 26.31 7.54
CA ILE A 313 6.00 27.75 7.63
C ILE A 313 7.32 28.50 7.60
N ARG A 314 7.37 29.56 6.77
CA ARG A 314 8.54 30.40 6.56
C ARG A 314 8.28 31.84 6.96
N ASP A 315 9.31 32.47 7.51
CA ASP A 315 9.31 33.91 7.75
C ASP A 315 9.54 34.73 6.47
N LYS A 316 9.47 36.06 6.61
CA LYS A 316 9.75 37.05 5.55
C LYS A 316 11.14 36.90 4.92
N ASP A 317 12.10 36.34 5.66
CA ASP A 317 13.50 36.14 5.26
C ASP A 317 13.72 34.69 4.73
N SER A 318 12.62 33.94 4.53
CA SER A 318 12.52 32.56 4.03
C SER A 318 13.05 31.45 4.95
N ASN A 319 13.41 31.75 6.20
CA ASN A 319 13.82 30.74 7.19
C ASN A 319 12.63 29.86 7.58
N ARG A 320 12.87 28.57 7.82
CA ARG A 320 11.82 27.67 8.35
C ARG A 320 11.64 27.93 9.84
N ILE A 321 10.43 28.34 10.24
CA ILE A 321 10.05 28.57 11.64
C ILE A 321 9.14 27.47 12.21
N TYR A 322 8.53 26.66 11.34
CA TYR A 322 7.71 25.50 11.69
C TYR A 322 7.84 24.44 10.59
N GLU A 323 7.88 23.17 10.98
CA GLU A 323 7.86 22.04 10.06
C GLU A 323 7.16 20.85 10.74
N LYS A 324 6.15 20.27 10.08
CA LYS A 324 5.35 19.18 10.64
C LYS A 324 4.69 18.36 9.53
N ILE A 325 4.56 17.05 9.76
CA ILE A 325 3.70 16.16 8.95
C ILE A 325 2.33 16.06 9.64
N VAL A 326 1.25 16.22 8.87
CA VAL A 326 -0.15 16.17 9.33
C VAL A 326 -1.01 15.37 8.36
N LYS A 327 -2.19 14.93 8.77
CA LYS A 327 -3.14 14.33 7.81
C LYS A 327 -3.83 15.39 6.96
N SER A 328 -4.15 15.03 5.73
CA SER A 328 -5.13 15.75 4.91
C SER A 328 -6.44 15.97 5.67
N GLN A 329 -7.07 17.14 5.46
CA GLN A 329 -8.23 17.65 6.20
C GLN A 329 -8.02 17.89 7.71
N GLN A 330 -6.82 17.69 8.27
CA GLN A 330 -6.55 17.96 9.68
C GLN A 330 -6.31 19.45 9.91
N THR A 331 -7.22 20.13 10.62
CA THR A 331 -6.98 21.51 11.06
C THR A 331 -5.75 21.57 11.98
N VAL A 332 -4.78 22.40 11.60
CA VAL A 332 -3.55 22.69 12.33
C VAL A 332 -3.69 24.05 12.98
N SER A 333 -3.45 24.12 14.30
CA SER A 333 -3.36 25.37 15.06
C SER A 333 -1.90 25.62 15.42
N PHE A 334 -1.36 26.76 15.00
CA PHE A 334 0.03 27.19 15.23
C PHE A 334 0.04 28.50 16.04
N PRO A 335 0.49 28.48 17.31
CA PRO A 335 0.52 29.69 18.13
C PRO A 335 1.63 30.64 17.68
N LEU A 336 1.27 31.85 17.27
CA LEU A 336 2.23 32.89 16.91
C LEU A 336 2.87 33.47 18.17
N LEU A 337 4.20 33.54 18.22
CA LEU A 337 4.89 34.19 19.33
C LEU A 337 4.61 35.70 19.35
N THR A 338 4.50 36.31 20.54
CA THR A 338 4.18 37.74 20.68
C THR A 338 5.27 38.67 20.13
N ASN A 339 6.51 38.18 20.06
CA ASN A 339 7.68 38.88 19.50
C ASN A 339 7.95 38.54 18.02
N LEU A 340 7.05 37.83 17.34
CA LEU A 340 7.21 37.45 15.93
C LEU A 340 7.12 38.69 15.02
N THR A 341 8.17 38.96 14.24
CA THR A 341 8.28 40.19 13.44
C THR A 341 7.11 40.39 12.47
N SER A 342 6.69 41.64 12.27
CA SER A 342 5.66 41.98 11.29
C SER A 342 6.05 41.64 9.85
N GLY A 343 5.06 41.45 8.99
CA GLY A 343 5.23 41.17 7.56
C GLY A 343 4.50 39.93 7.08
N TYR A 344 4.77 39.55 5.82
CA TYR A 344 4.21 38.35 5.20
C TYR A 344 5.00 37.10 5.55
N TYR A 345 4.28 36.04 5.90
CA TYR A 345 4.76 34.68 6.14
C TYR A 345 4.18 33.75 5.08
N VAL A 346 4.91 32.67 4.76
CA VAL A 346 4.49 31.69 3.75
C VAL A 346 4.24 30.35 4.41
N ILE A 347 3.04 29.79 4.19
CA ILE A 347 2.72 28.40 4.52
C ILE A 347 2.88 27.61 3.22
N GLU A 348 3.69 26.57 3.27
CA GLU A 348 4.05 25.69 2.17
C GLU A 348 3.59 24.26 2.51
N ALA A 349 2.71 23.69 1.69
CA ALA A 349 2.25 22.30 1.83
C ALA A 349 2.74 21.46 0.65
N ARG A 350 3.20 20.24 0.92
CA ARG A 350 3.81 19.33 -0.05
C ARG A 350 3.36 17.89 0.16
N SER A 351 3.07 17.18 -0.94
CA SER A 351 2.98 15.72 -0.97
C SER A 351 3.37 15.19 -2.34
N GLY A 352 4.34 14.28 -2.40
CA GLY A 352 5.03 13.91 -3.63
C GLY A 352 5.64 15.13 -4.33
N ASP A 353 5.44 15.22 -5.66
CA ASP A 353 5.85 16.36 -6.47
C ASP A 353 4.89 17.57 -6.34
N PHE A 354 3.67 17.34 -5.86
CA PHE A 354 2.67 18.38 -5.71
C PHE A 354 2.97 19.27 -4.50
N ASN A 355 2.90 20.58 -4.72
CA ASN A 355 3.09 21.59 -3.69
C ASN A 355 2.16 22.78 -3.92
N THR A 356 1.83 23.48 -2.85
CA THR A 356 1.03 24.70 -2.86
C THR A 356 1.53 25.66 -1.78
N THR A 357 1.28 26.95 -1.96
CA THR A 357 1.63 27.96 -0.95
C THR A 357 0.49 28.95 -0.73
N LYS A 358 0.31 29.37 0.52
CA LYS A 358 -0.56 30.50 0.90
C LYS A 358 0.26 31.49 1.73
N LYS A 359 -0.15 32.76 1.72
CA LYS A 359 0.47 33.82 2.52
C LYS A 359 -0.49 34.29 3.60
N PHE A 360 0.06 34.59 4.77
CA PHE A 360 -0.62 35.34 5.82
C PHE A 360 0.26 36.50 6.28
N TYR A 361 -0.34 37.50 6.94
CA TYR A 361 0.33 38.69 7.42
C TYR A 361 0.28 38.76 8.95
N VAL A 362 1.42 39.03 9.56
CA VAL A 362 1.53 39.29 11.00
C VAL A 362 1.54 40.80 11.22
N ASN A 363 0.54 41.28 11.95
CA ASN A 363 0.36 42.69 12.28
C ASN A 363 1.45 43.22 13.21
N GLU A 364 1.62 44.54 13.24
CA GLU A 364 2.44 45.23 14.23
C GLU A 364 1.64 45.43 15.52
N LYS A 365 2.18 44.95 16.65
CA LYS A 365 1.54 45.08 17.96
C LYS A 365 2.56 45.26 19.08
N ALA A 366 2.46 46.39 19.77
CA ALA A 366 3.17 46.64 21.03
C ALA A 366 2.44 45.91 22.16
N ILE A 367 3.16 45.10 22.94
CA ILE A 367 2.60 44.30 24.04
C ILE A 367 3.59 44.36 25.22
N ALA A 368 3.11 44.71 26.42
CA ALA A 368 3.91 44.69 27.64
C ALA A 368 3.50 43.58 28.59
N SER A 369 4.48 42.94 29.22
CA SER A 369 4.30 42.01 30.34
C SER A 369 4.56 42.74 31.66
N PHE A 370 3.61 42.65 32.59
CA PHE A 370 3.70 43.25 33.92
C PHE A 370 3.98 42.17 34.97
N ILE A 371 5.12 42.23 35.64
CA ILE A 371 5.52 41.28 36.69
C ILE A 371 5.81 42.04 37.98
N LEU A 372 4.99 41.83 39.02
CA LEU A 372 5.15 42.44 40.32
C LEU A 372 5.69 41.44 41.36
N GLU A 373 6.94 41.65 41.78
CA GLU A 373 7.68 40.88 42.79
C GLU A 373 8.36 41.84 43.77
N ASN A 374 8.33 41.56 45.08
CA ASN A 374 9.09 42.31 46.10
C ASN A 374 8.99 43.85 45.95
N GLN A 375 7.76 44.37 45.82
CA GLN A 375 7.44 45.80 45.60
C GLN A 375 8.02 46.42 44.31
N THR A 376 8.57 45.60 43.42
CA THR A 376 9.18 46.02 42.15
C THR A 376 8.33 45.51 40.99
N LEU A 377 7.70 46.44 40.29
CA LEU A 377 7.04 46.19 39.03
C LEU A 377 8.10 46.16 37.93
N THR A 378 8.34 45.00 37.33
CA THR A 378 9.10 44.87 36.09
C THR A 378 8.13 44.95 34.91
N VAL A 379 8.41 45.85 33.97
CA VAL A 379 7.64 46.03 32.72
C VAL A 379 8.54 45.63 31.58
N THR A 380 8.15 44.62 30.80
CA THR A 380 8.96 44.06 29.72
C THR A 380 8.21 44.15 28.39
N ASN A 381 8.83 44.67 27.34
CA ASN A 381 8.25 44.62 25.99
C ASN A 381 8.35 43.18 25.44
N ILE A 382 7.19 42.54 25.26
CA ILE A 382 7.05 41.20 24.69
C ILE A 382 6.41 41.20 23.29
N GLY A 383 6.06 42.38 22.77
CA GLY A 383 5.50 42.57 21.43
C GLY A 383 6.55 42.52 20.32
N ASN A 384 6.12 42.79 19.08
CA ASN A 384 6.99 42.74 17.89
C ASN A 384 7.44 44.12 17.36
N ILE A 385 7.00 45.21 18.00
CA ILE A 385 7.45 46.58 17.76
C ILE A 385 7.90 47.25 19.08
N PRO A 386 8.70 48.34 19.03
CA PRO A 386 9.07 49.10 20.23
C PRO A 386 7.84 49.59 20.99
N TYR A 387 7.83 49.36 22.30
CA TYR A 387 6.72 49.71 23.17
C TYR A 387 6.88 51.14 23.66
N LYS A 388 6.07 52.06 23.12
CA LYS A 388 6.10 53.50 23.42
C LYS A 388 4.70 53.95 23.88
N ARG A 389 4.37 53.70 25.15
CA ARG A 389 3.05 53.97 25.75
C ARG A 389 3.17 54.54 27.16
N ASP A 390 2.12 55.20 27.62
CA ASP A 390 1.96 55.58 29.01
C ASP A 390 1.19 54.47 29.74
N ILE A 391 1.75 53.93 30.82
CA ILE A 391 1.10 52.91 31.66
C ILE A 391 0.43 53.56 32.87
N GLU A 392 -0.71 53.00 33.28
CA GLU A 392 -1.45 53.38 34.48
C GLU A 392 -1.12 52.43 35.63
N ILE A 393 -0.79 52.99 36.79
CA ILE A 393 -0.49 52.25 38.03
C ILE A 393 -1.35 52.87 39.14
N ILE A 394 -2.35 52.14 39.62
CA ILE A 394 -3.27 52.59 40.67
C ILE A 394 -2.92 51.89 41.98
N LEU A 395 -2.69 52.67 43.04
CA LEU A 395 -2.31 52.21 44.38
C LEU A 395 -3.30 52.74 45.42
N ASN A 396 -4.26 51.91 45.86
CA ASN A 396 -5.40 52.34 46.71
C ASN A 396 -6.04 53.65 46.18
N ASP A 397 -6.68 53.53 45.01
CA ASP A 397 -7.39 54.59 44.26
C ASP A 397 -6.52 55.77 43.77
N LYS A 398 -5.21 55.77 44.05
CA LYS A 398 -4.28 56.80 43.55
C LYS A 398 -3.64 56.38 42.24
N VAL A 399 -4.06 57.04 41.16
CA VAL A 399 -3.54 56.86 39.81
C VAL A 399 -2.16 57.51 39.65
N PHE A 400 -1.21 56.74 39.11
CA PHE A 400 0.11 57.20 38.67
C PHE A 400 0.32 56.82 37.20
N LEU A 401 0.45 57.81 36.32
CA LEU A 401 0.83 57.59 34.92
C LEU A 401 2.36 57.58 34.78
N LYS A 402 2.90 56.66 33.96
CA LYS A 402 4.33 56.56 33.63
C LYS A 402 4.54 56.30 32.16
N ARG A 403 5.33 57.16 31.50
CA ARG A 403 5.81 56.90 30.13
C ARG A 403 6.82 55.76 30.15
N VAL A 404 6.63 54.81 29.25
CA VAL A 404 7.51 53.66 29.02
C VAL A 404 7.92 53.67 27.56
N ASP A 405 9.23 53.69 27.32
CA ASP A 405 9.85 53.55 26.00
C ASP A 405 10.83 52.37 26.09
N LEU A 406 10.48 51.25 25.43
CA LEU A 406 11.23 49.99 25.49
C LEU A 406 11.44 49.40 24.10
N ASN A 407 12.68 49.05 23.79
CA ASN A 407 13.03 48.26 22.61
C ASN A 407 12.51 46.81 22.74
N LEU A 408 12.66 46.01 21.69
CA LEU A 408 12.18 44.61 21.70
C LEU A 408 12.89 43.79 22.78
N GLY A 409 12.13 43.14 23.67
CA GLY A 409 12.67 42.37 24.79
C GLY A 409 13.28 43.20 25.92
N GLU A 410 13.28 44.53 25.82
CA GLU A 410 13.79 45.40 26.88
C GLU A 410 12.83 45.45 28.08
N SER A 411 13.36 45.70 29.28
CA SER A 411 12.54 45.86 30.49
C SER A 411 13.02 47.02 31.37
N THR A 412 12.08 47.85 31.83
CA THR A 412 12.31 48.81 32.93
C THR A 412 11.70 48.29 34.24
N LYS A 413 12.10 48.87 35.37
CA LYS A 413 11.65 48.49 36.70
C LYS A 413 11.18 49.70 37.48
N PHE A 414 9.96 49.65 37.99
CA PHE A 414 9.40 50.65 38.89
C PHE A 414 9.36 50.10 40.31
N LYS A 415 10.07 50.75 41.24
CA LYS A 415 9.91 50.48 42.66
C LYS A 415 8.67 51.22 43.18
N LEU A 416 7.70 50.43 43.63
CA LEU A 416 6.49 50.92 44.29
C LEU A 416 6.83 51.14 45.77
N THR A 417 6.65 52.36 46.27
CA THR A 417 6.70 52.65 47.71
C THR A 417 5.33 53.09 48.17
N GLY A 418 5.00 52.76 49.41
CA GLY A 418 3.77 53.17 50.12
C GLY A 418 4.11 53.55 51.55
N LYS A 419 3.09 53.80 52.36
CA LYS A 419 3.22 53.64 53.82
C LYS A 419 3.32 52.13 54.12
N ASN A 420 3.69 51.76 55.35
CA ASN A 420 3.79 50.35 55.77
C ASN A 420 2.39 49.74 56.02
N GLU A 421 1.59 49.66 54.95
CA GLU A 421 0.20 49.17 54.91
C GLU A 421 0.00 48.31 53.66
N ALA A 422 -1.14 47.62 53.57
CA ALA A 422 -1.48 46.80 52.41
C ALA A 422 -2.08 47.66 51.29
N TYR A 423 -1.65 47.39 50.05
CA TYR A 423 -2.17 48.04 48.85
C TYR A 423 -2.82 47.04 47.91
N ASN A 424 -3.96 47.45 47.36
CA ASN A 424 -4.54 46.85 46.17
C ASN A 424 -3.95 47.61 44.97
N ILE A 425 -3.36 46.84 44.05
CA ILE A 425 -2.51 47.34 42.98
C ILE A 425 -3.09 46.89 41.65
N LYS A 426 -3.58 47.86 40.87
CA LYS A 426 -4.04 47.71 39.49
C LYS A 426 -3.02 48.35 38.56
N ILE A 427 -2.54 47.63 37.55
CA ILE A 427 -1.55 48.11 36.59
C ILE A 427 -2.02 47.73 35.18
N GLY A 428 -1.99 48.66 34.23
CA GLY A 428 -2.31 48.34 32.84
C GLY A 428 -1.95 49.42 31.83
N ASP A 429 -2.19 49.13 30.56
CA ASP A 429 -1.95 50.05 29.42
C ASP A 429 -3.18 50.25 28.51
N GLY A 430 -4.35 49.78 28.94
CA GLY A 430 -5.58 49.76 28.16
C GLY A 430 -5.79 48.49 27.32
N GLU A 431 -4.74 47.69 27.07
CA GLU A 431 -4.87 46.37 26.43
C GLU A 431 -4.57 45.21 27.38
N SER A 432 -3.61 45.38 28.29
CA SER A 432 -3.24 44.40 29.31
C SER A 432 -3.41 44.99 30.71
N GLU A 433 -3.88 44.18 31.66
CA GLU A 433 -4.08 44.57 33.05
C GLU A 433 -3.62 43.45 33.99
N ILE A 434 -2.99 43.82 35.12
CA ILE A 434 -2.80 42.94 36.27
C ILE A 434 -3.40 43.55 37.54
N LEU A 435 -3.98 42.68 38.37
CA LEU A 435 -4.52 42.99 39.69
C LEU A 435 -3.75 42.19 40.74
N LYS A 436 -3.29 42.84 41.81
CA LYS A 436 -2.77 42.17 43.02
C LYS A 436 -3.22 42.92 44.28
N ASP A 437 -4.01 42.25 45.10
CA ASP A 437 -4.48 42.75 46.39
C ASP A 437 -3.50 42.43 47.53
N GLY A 438 -3.61 43.18 48.63
CA GLY A 438 -2.89 42.88 49.87
C GLY A 438 -1.37 43.08 49.82
N VAL A 439 -0.83 43.74 48.81
CA VAL A 439 0.63 43.90 48.63
C VAL A 439 1.18 44.91 49.64
N VAL A 440 1.98 44.44 50.59
CA VAL A 440 2.62 45.30 51.60
C VAL A 440 3.76 46.09 50.96
N LEU A 441 3.54 47.38 50.74
CA LEU A 441 4.58 48.33 50.33
C LEU A 441 5.31 48.88 51.57
N THR A 442 6.54 49.36 51.41
CA THR A 442 7.29 50.01 52.50
C THR A 442 7.93 51.32 52.05
N GLY A 443 7.94 52.30 52.96
CA GLY A 443 8.40 53.66 52.68
C GLY A 443 7.66 54.73 53.48
N TYR A 444 7.94 55.99 53.14
CA TYR A 444 7.35 57.16 53.80
C TYR A 444 6.19 57.79 53.00
N ALA A 445 6.05 57.45 51.71
CA ALA A 445 5.06 58.04 50.81
C ALA A 445 4.68 57.07 49.68
N VAL A 446 3.42 57.17 49.23
CA VAL A 446 2.92 56.47 48.03
C VAL A 446 3.57 57.08 46.80
N ASN A 447 4.39 56.31 46.09
CA ASN A 447 5.13 56.79 44.92
C ASN A 447 5.55 55.62 44.01
N VAL A 448 5.55 55.88 42.71
CA VAL A 448 6.12 55.00 41.70
C VAL A 448 7.44 55.64 41.23
N LYS A 449 8.56 55.12 41.70
CA LYS A 449 9.89 55.57 41.28
C LYS A 449 10.45 54.61 40.24
N GLU A 450 10.99 55.13 39.15
CA GLU A 450 11.82 54.32 38.26
C GLU A 450 13.07 53.90 39.03
N GLY A 451 13.29 52.59 39.11
CA GLY A 451 14.45 51.99 39.71
C GLY A 451 15.50 51.83 38.64
N ASN A 452 16.44 52.79 38.55
CA ASN A 452 17.60 52.71 37.67
C ASN A 452 18.17 51.28 37.68
N GLY A 453 18.29 50.69 36.49
CA GLY A 453 18.77 49.32 36.33
C GLY A 453 20.13 49.08 36.98
N ILE A 454 20.50 47.81 37.19
CA ILE A 454 21.64 47.35 38.00
C ILE A 454 23.00 47.57 37.28
N SER A 455 23.17 48.74 36.66
CA SER A 455 24.42 49.29 36.15
C SER A 455 25.43 49.57 37.28
N SER A 456 24.94 49.82 38.50
CA SER A 456 25.76 49.97 39.70
C SER A 456 26.10 48.61 40.36
N ILE A 457 26.57 47.64 39.57
CA ILE A 457 27.48 46.62 40.12
C ILE A 457 28.69 47.40 40.62
N SER A 458 28.83 47.49 41.95
CA SER A 458 29.89 48.30 42.58
C SER A 458 31.25 48.00 41.94
N PRO A 459 32.11 49.00 41.68
CA PRO A 459 33.45 48.78 41.14
C PRO A 459 34.25 47.73 41.93
N VAL A 460 33.99 47.60 43.24
CA VAL A 460 34.54 46.56 44.12
C VAL A 460 34.22 45.13 43.64
N ILE A 461 33.01 44.88 43.12
CA ILE A 461 32.60 43.58 42.60
C ILE A 461 33.27 43.29 41.25
N TRP A 462 33.41 44.29 40.38
CA TRP A 462 34.18 44.16 39.14
C TRP A 462 35.67 43.87 39.43
N ILE A 463 36.26 44.56 40.41
CA ILE A 463 37.61 44.28 40.92
C ILE A 463 37.69 42.85 41.48
N PHE A 464 36.71 42.40 42.24
CA PHE A 464 36.67 41.04 42.80
C PHE A 464 36.58 39.95 41.73
N ILE A 465 35.74 40.15 40.70
CA ILE A 465 35.64 39.25 39.54
C ILE A 465 36.95 39.25 38.74
N ALA A 466 37.57 40.41 38.52
CA ALA A 466 38.87 40.51 37.85
C ALA A 466 40.00 39.83 38.63
N ILE A 467 39.99 39.91 39.97
CA ILE A 467 40.91 39.17 40.85
C ILE A 467 40.69 37.67 40.73
N ILE A 468 39.44 37.18 40.73
CA ILE A 468 39.13 35.74 40.59
C ILE A 468 39.56 35.22 39.21
N LEU A 469 39.29 35.96 38.13
CA LEU A 469 39.77 35.63 36.78
C LEU A 469 41.30 35.64 36.71
N GLY A 470 41.94 36.65 37.29
CA GLY A 470 43.41 36.74 37.39
C GLY A 470 44.01 35.53 38.12
N ILE A 471 43.44 35.12 39.26
CA ILE A 471 43.85 33.92 40.00
C ILE A 471 43.66 32.65 39.16
N GLY A 472 42.52 32.51 38.46
CA GLY A 472 42.25 31.38 37.58
C GLY A 472 43.26 31.25 36.42
N ILE A 473 43.57 32.37 35.76
CA ILE A 473 44.59 32.45 34.70
C ILE A 473 45.97 32.10 35.26
N LEU A 474 46.34 32.66 36.43
CA LEU A 474 47.62 32.38 37.09
C LEU A 474 47.73 30.89 37.48
N PHE A 475 46.64 30.26 37.91
CA PHE A 475 46.59 28.83 38.21
C PHE A 475 46.78 27.96 36.96
N LEU A 476 46.12 28.30 35.84
CA LEU A 476 46.30 27.62 34.55
C LEU A 476 47.75 27.73 34.04
N VAL A 477 48.32 28.94 34.04
CA VAL A 477 49.72 29.20 33.68
C VAL A 477 50.67 28.38 34.56
N ARG A 478 50.47 28.40 35.89
CA ARG A 478 51.31 27.69 36.86
C ARG A 478 51.23 26.16 36.74
N ASN A 479 50.14 25.62 36.18
CA ASN A 479 49.99 24.20 35.90
C ASN A 479 50.67 23.79 34.57
N ILE A 480 50.65 24.65 33.55
CA ILE A 480 51.24 24.40 32.23
C ILE A 480 52.78 24.46 32.27
N PHE A 481 53.37 25.44 32.95
CA PHE A 481 54.83 25.66 32.93
C PHE A 481 55.66 24.69 33.79
N LYS A 482 55.06 23.65 34.39
CA LYS A 482 55.72 22.81 35.41
C LYS A 482 56.33 21.48 34.91
N LYS A 483 56.55 21.30 33.60
CA LYS A 483 57.19 20.10 33.02
C LYS A 483 58.13 20.39 31.84
N ARG A 484 59.45 20.32 32.04
CA ARG A 484 60.48 19.99 31.01
C ARG A 484 61.86 19.73 31.64
N SER A 485 62.76 19.08 30.89
CA SER A 485 64.12 18.61 31.24
C SER A 485 64.16 17.48 32.29
N TYR A 486 65.05 16.47 32.25
CA TYR A 486 66.19 16.13 31.35
C TYR A 486 66.00 14.68 30.79
N ALA A 487 66.84 14.02 29.96
CA ALA A 487 68.22 14.24 29.50
C ALA A 487 68.49 13.54 28.12
N TYR A 488 69.58 13.94 27.42
CA TYR A 488 70.61 13.15 26.68
C TYR A 488 70.28 11.75 26.07
N TYR A 489 70.77 11.30 24.90
CA TYR A 489 71.69 11.87 23.87
C TYR A 489 71.30 11.26 22.47
N SER A 490 72.05 11.05 21.37
CA SER A 490 73.47 11.12 20.92
C SER A 490 73.56 11.11 19.37
N GLU A 491 74.75 11.26 18.76
CA GLU A 491 75.01 11.04 17.31
C GLU A 491 74.93 9.54 16.89
N GLY A 492 74.87 9.12 15.61
CA GLY A 492 74.71 9.84 14.32
C GLY A 492 75.59 9.28 13.17
N SER A 493 75.05 9.02 11.96
CA SER A 493 75.87 8.88 10.71
C SER A 493 75.12 8.80 9.35
N LYS A 494 75.74 9.40 8.32
CA LYS A 494 75.80 8.99 6.88
C LYS A 494 74.52 8.76 6.03
N LYS A 495 73.87 9.88 5.71
CA LYS A 495 73.56 10.42 4.35
C LYS A 495 73.94 9.59 3.08
N LEU A 496 73.06 9.65 2.06
CA LEU A 496 73.25 9.53 0.56
C LEU A 496 72.80 8.24 -0.20
N VAL A 497 71.61 8.28 -0.85
CA VAL A 497 71.32 8.39 -2.33
C VAL A 497 72.01 7.39 -3.31
N PRO A 498 71.39 6.88 -4.42
CA PRO A 498 70.07 7.15 -5.05
C PRO A 498 69.15 5.94 -5.45
N ASN A 499 67.89 6.29 -5.74
CA ASN A 499 66.90 5.69 -6.67
C ASN A 499 67.37 4.75 -7.81
N LYS A 500 66.69 3.58 -8.00
CA LYS A 500 66.30 3.05 -9.33
C LYS A 500 65.26 1.88 -9.34
N ASN A 501 64.14 2.10 -10.04
CA ASN A 501 63.39 1.24 -11.00
C ASN A 501 63.07 -0.28 -10.74
N VAL A 502 62.23 -0.82 -11.66
CA VAL A 502 61.92 -2.25 -11.96
C VAL A 502 60.87 -2.88 -11.02
N VAL A 503 59.56 -2.93 -11.34
CA VAL A 503 58.82 -3.67 -12.42
C VAL A 503 58.43 -5.11 -12.04
N LEU A 504 57.11 -5.38 -11.99
CA LEU A 504 56.50 -6.73 -12.02
C LEU A 504 56.84 -7.43 -13.35
N PRO A 505 57.09 -8.77 -13.43
CA PRO A 505 55.95 -9.71 -13.33
C PRO A 505 56.19 -11.21 -12.97
N SER A 506 55.13 -11.84 -12.44
CA SER A 506 54.63 -13.19 -12.80
C SER A 506 55.32 -14.53 -12.40
N LYS A 507 54.44 -15.53 -12.24
CA LYS A 507 54.58 -17.01 -12.38
C LYS A 507 55.25 -17.87 -11.27
N LEU A 508 54.45 -18.83 -10.78
CA LEU A 508 54.62 -20.31 -10.73
C LEU A 508 56.05 -20.91 -10.85
N PRO A 509 56.36 -22.05 -10.19
CA PRO A 509 55.51 -23.27 -10.27
C PRO A 509 55.41 -24.18 -9.03
N SER A 510 54.90 -25.39 -9.28
CA SER A 510 54.36 -26.46 -8.44
C SER A 510 55.35 -27.52 -7.90
N LYS A 511 54.82 -28.36 -6.98
CA LYS A 511 54.78 -29.85 -7.01
C LYS A 511 55.57 -30.62 -5.91
N GLU A 512 55.20 -31.90 -5.81
CA GLU A 512 55.74 -33.04 -5.04
C GLU A 512 55.42 -33.04 -3.52
N THR A 513 54.73 -34.02 -2.89
CA THR A 513 54.50 -35.49 -3.05
C THR A 513 55.42 -36.33 -2.16
N VAL A 514 54.85 -37.23 -1.33
CA VAL A 514 55.26 -38.65 -1.07
C VAL A 514 54.51 -39.23 0.15
N GLN A 515 54.06 -40.48 -0.01
CA GLN A 515 53.67 -41.60 0.90
C GLN A 515 53.37 -41.38 2.40
N ASP A 516 52.38 -42.01 3.06
CA ASP A 516 51.75 -43.37 2.97
C ASP A 516 52.47 -44.47 3.80
N ASP A 517 51.89 -44.83 4.96
CA ASP A 517 51.96 -46.16 5.60
C ASP A 517 50.83 -46.32 6.67
N SER A 518 50.76 -47.47 7.38
CA SER A 518 49.49 -48.17 7.60
C SER A 518 49.34 -49.02 8.89
N THR A 519 48.13 -49.60 9.05
CA THR A 519 47.72 -50.75 9.90
C THR A 519 47.14 -50.56 11.31
N LYS A 520 46.23 -51.51 11.63
CA LYS A 520 45.68 -51.95 12.94
C LYS A 520 44.65 -51.08 13.69
N SER A 521 43.68 -51.64 14.43
CA SER A 521 42.91 -52.91 14.29
C SER A 521 41.82 -52.96 15.38
N ASP A 522 40.62 -53.42 15.02
CA ASP A 522 39.58 -54.02 15.87
C ASP A 522 39.15 -53.36 17.20
N LYS A 523 37.86 -53.00 17.27
CA LYS A 523 36.92 -53.79 18.11
C LYS A 523 35.45 -53.57 17.71
N VAL A 524 34.70 -54.67 17.73
CA VAL A 524 33.27 -54.74 17.40
C VAL A 524 32.44 -54.89 18.67
N SER A 525 31.36 -54.13 18.79
CA SER A 525 30.07 -54.59 19.38
C SER A 525 28.93 -53.64 19.02
N PRO A 526 27.66 -54.13 18.95
CA PRO A 526 26.63 -53.46 18.16
C PRO A 526 25.47 -52.86 18.98
N GLY A 527 24.67 -52.03 18.31
CA GLY A 527 23.26 -51.80 18.64
C GLY A 527 22.89 -50.39 19.08
N ILE A 528 22.13 -49.71 18.22
CA ILE A 528 20.82 -49.13 18.58
C ILE A 528 19.93 -49.25 17.32
N THR A 529 18.67 -49.62 17.52
CA THR A 529 17.74 -50.04 16.47
C THR A 529 17.15 -48.86 15.69
N THR A 530 16.76 -49.12 14.44
CA THR A 530 15.94 -48.25 13.59
C THR A 530 14.72 -47.67 14.33
N ILE A 531 14.72 -46.37 14.61
CA ILE A 531 13.53 -45.60 15.01
C ILE A 531 13.31 -44.51 13.95
N LEU A 532 12.65 -44.90 12.85
CA LEU A 532 12.38 -44.02 11.72
C LEU A 532 10.96 -44.27 11.17
N SER A 533 9.97 -44.12 12.06
CA SER A 533 8.55 -43.95 11.70
C SER A 533 7.86 -43.09 12.76
N GLN A 534 6.66 -42.59 12.45
CA GLN A 534 5.88 -41.68 13.31
C GLN A 534 6.44 -40.26 13.50
N GLN A 535 7.06 -39.66 12.47
CA GLN A 535 6.96 -38.21 12.34
C GLN A 535 5.49 -37.84 12.09
N LYS A 536 4.85 -37.26 13.12
CA LYS A 536 3.47 -36.78 13.05
C LYS A 536 3.38 -35.63 12.04
N SER A 537 2.87 -35.91 10.85
CA SER A 537 2.72 -34.95 9.75
C SER A 537 2.04 -33.67 10.24
N LEU A 538 2.77 -32.54 10.23
CA LEU A 538 2.18 -31.25 10.58
C LEU A 538 1.16 -30.87 9.50
N SER A 539 -0.06 -30.52 9.92
CA SER A 539 -1.06 -29.94 9.03
C SER A 539 -0.49 -28.65 8.41
N PRO A 540 -0.49 -28.50 7.07
CA PRO A 540 0.16 -27.37 6.41
C PRO A 540 -0.45 -26.04 6.86
N ARG A 541 0.41 -25.06 7.11
CA ARG A 541 0.02 -23.71 7.53
C ARG A 541 -0.18 -22.85 6.30
N GLN A 542 -1.42 -22.71 5.84
CA GLN A 542 -1.71 -21.84 4.70
C GLN A 542 -1.71 -20.36 5.12
N ALA A 543 -1.38 -19.49 4.17
CA ALA A 543 -1.62 -18.05 4.24
C ALA A 543 -2.52 -17.64 3.06
N GLU A 544 -3.29 -16.58 3.25
CA GLU A 544 -4.36 -16.14 2.34
C GLU A 544 -4.35 -14.61 2.32
N GLN A 545 -4.14 -14.00 1.14
CA GLN A 545 -3.99 -12.55 1.01
C GLN A 545 -5.36 -11.88 0.88
N ASP A 546 -6.04 -11.69 2.01
CA ASP A 546 -7.36 -11.08 2.13
C ASP A 546 -7.30 -9.60 2.56
N LEU A 547 -8.38 -8.84 2.33
CA LEU A 547 -8.59 -7.52 2.92
C LEU A 547 -9.02 -7.64 4.39
N VAL A 548 -8.05 -7.81 5.29
CA VAL A 548 -8.27 -7.95 6.73
C VAL A 548 -8.62 -6.60 7.36
N SER A 549 -9.92 -6.32 7.49
CA SER A 549 -10.46 -5.10 8.12
C SER A 549 -10.33 -5.07 9.65
N LYS A 550 -10.15 -6.23 10.30
CA LYS A 550 -9.97 -6.39 11.75
C LYS A 550 -8.83 -7.37 12.04
N GLY A 551 -7.60 -6.88 11.94
CA GLY A 551 -6.38 -7.66 12.22
C GLY A 551 -5.34 -6.87 13.01
N ARG A 552 -4.30 -7.55 13.47
CA ARG A 552 -3.16 -6.90 14.15
C ARG A 552 -2.13 -6.47 13.12
N ARG A 553 -1.72 -5.19 13.17
CA ARG A 553 -0.52 -4.71 12.45
C ARG A 553 0.71 -5.42 13.02
N ASP A 554 1.45 -6.12 12.17
CA ASP A 554 2.58 -6.96 12.55
C ASP A 554 3.71 -6.86 11.52
N LYS A 555 4.95 -7.11 11.96
CA LYS A 555 6.11 -7.17 11.06
C LYS A 555 6.28 -8.59 10.53
N ALA A 556 6.43 -8.69 9.22
CA ALA A 556 6.53 -9.95 8.51
C ALA A 556 7.72 -9.93 7.54
N THR A 557 8.43 -11.04 7.48
CA THR A 557 9.35 -11.33 6.38
C THR A 557 8.67 -12.24 5.37
N VAL A 558 8.72 -11.86 4.10
CA VAL A 558 8.18 -12.61 2.96
C VAL A 558 9.33 -13.09 2.10
N LEU A 559 9.40 -14.42 1.90
CA LEU A 559 10.19 -15.05 0.85
C LEU A 559 9.28 -15.24 -0.35
N ALA A 560 9.75 -14.96 -1.56
CA ALA A 560 9.08 -15.31 -2.81
C ALA A 560 9.97 -16.24 -3.64
N LEU A 561 9.39 -17.35 -4.11
CA LEU A 561 10.02 -18.35 -4.98
C LEU A 561 9.30 -18.34 -6.34
N LYS A 562 10.01 -18.04 -7.43
CA LYS A 562 9.44 -18.05 -8.79
C LYS A 562 9.61 -19.40 -9.47
N ILE A 563 8.50 -20.02 -9.86
CA ILE A 563 8.42 -21.26 -10.62
C ILE A 563 8.55 -20.93 -12.12
N LYS A 564 9.78 -20.97 -12.67
CA LYS A 564 10.03 -20.65 -14.10
C LYS A 564 9.39 -21.66 -15.09
N LYS A 565 9.04 -22.86 -14.64
CA LYS A 565 8.24 -23.88 -15.35
C LYS A 565 7.51 -24.74 -14.32
N ARG A 566 6.25 -25.09 -14.58
CA ARG A 566 5.49 -26.02 -13.72
C ARG A 566 6.25 -27.35 -13.64
N PRO A 567 6.62 -27.85 -12.45
CA PRO A 567 7.57 -28.94 -12.34
C PRO A 567 6.97 -30.30 -12.74
N GLU A 568 7.74 -31.08 -13.48
CA GLU A 568 7.60 -32.54 -13.53
C GLU A 568 7.78 -33.14 -12.12
N ALA A 569 7.36 -34.39 -11.91
CA ALA A 569 7.25 -34.99 -10.57
C ALA A 569 8.50 -34.82 -9.66
N ILE A 570 9.71 -34.89 -10.23
CA ILE A 570 10.99 -34.73 -9.54
C ILE A 570 11.14 -33.33 -8.91
N GLY A 571 10.63 -32.28 -9.56
CA GLY A 571 10.68 -30.91 -9.05
C GLY A 571 9.70 -30.66 -7.90
N LYS A 572 8.58 -31.39 -7.86
CA LYS A 572 7.55 -31.26 -6.81
C LYS A 572 8.09 -31.63 -5.44
N GLU A 573 8.83 -32.74 -5.33
CA GLU A 573 9.48 -33.18 -4.08
C GLU A 573 10.44 -32.12 -3.50
N THR A 574 11.15 -31.40 -4.38
CA THR A 574 12.08 -30.33 -3.96
C THR A 574 11.34 -29.12 -3.39
N ILE A 575 10.19 -28.75 -3.97
CA ILE A 575 9.33 -27.67 -3.46
C ILE A 575 8.67 -28.10 -2.13
N GLU A 576 8.15 -29.32 -2.05
CA GLU A 576 7.52 -29.85 -0.83
C GLU A 576 8.48 -29.89 0.35
N LYS A 577 9.73 -30.30 0.15
CA LYS A 577 10.79 -30.22 1.18
C LYS A 577 11.08 -28.79 1.62
N ALA A 578 11.09 -27.83 0.70
CA ALA A 578 11.27 -26.41 1.04
C ALA A 578 10.08 -25.86 1.85
N MET A 579 8.84 -26.23 1.51
CA MET A 579 7.64 -25.89 2.28
C MET A 579 7.65 -26.56 3.66
N GLU A 580 8.17 -27.78 3.79
CA GLU A 580 8.28 -28.46 5.09
C GLU A 580 9.17 -27.67 6.06
N LEU A 581 10.32 -27.15 5.61
CA LEU A 581 11.19 -26.29 6.42
C LEU A 581 10.46 -25.02 6.90
N VAL A 582 9.60 -24.44 6.06
CA VAL A 582 8.74 -23.30 6.44
C VAL A 582 7.75 -23.69 7.54
N TYR A 583 7.06 -24.84 7.39
CA TYR A 583 6.10 -25.33 8.37
C TYR A 583 6.75 -25.74 9.71
N GLN A 584 7.91 -26.39 9.67
CA GLN A 584 8.72 -26.70 10.86
C GLN A 584 9.09 -25.42 11.63
N LYS A 585 9.42 -24.35 10.90
CA LYS A 585 9.71 -23.01 11.44
C LYS A 585 8.46 -22.16 11.66
N LYS A 586 7.27 -22.78 11.68
CA LYS A 586 5.95 -22.18 11.93
C LYS A 586 5.49 -21.09 10.94
N GLY A 587 6.22 -20.85 9.86
CA GLY A 587 5.79 -19.95 8.79
C GLY A 587 4.52 -20.44 8.10
N ALA A 588 3.89 -19.57 7.31
CA ALA A 588 2.71 -19.89 6.53
C ALA A 588 2.98 -19.71 5.04
N VAL A 589 2.34 -20.51 4.18
CA VAL A 589 2.60 -20.53 2.72
C VAL A 589 1.36 -20.09 1.95
N TYR A 590 1.55 -19.17 1.02
CA TYR A 590 0.55 -18.60 0.10
C TYR A 590 1.01 -18.82 -1.35
N GLU A 591 0.11 -19.19 -2.25
CA GLU A 591 0.43 -19.47 -3.66
C GLU A 591 -0.37 -18.54 -4.57
N GLN A 592 0.29 -17.93 -5.56
CA GLN A 592 -0.35 -17.00 -6.50
C GLN A 592 0.36 -17.03 -7.86
N GLY A 593 -0.28 -17.67 -8.85
CA GLY A 593 0.31 -17.87 -10.18
C GLY A 593 1.63 -18.65 -10.10
N ASP A 594 2.68 -18.15 -10.76
CA ASP A 594 4.02 -18.76 -10.77
C ASP A 594 4.82 -18.56 -9.46
N TYR A 595 4.21 -18.09 -8.37
CA TYR A 595 4.92 -17.68 -7.16
C TYR A 595 4.40 -18.40 -5.92
N ILE A 596 5.32 -19.00 -5.17
CA ILE A 596 5.09 -19.47 -3.81
C ILE A 596 5.69 -18.44 -2.85
N TYR A 597 4.87 -17.92 -1.95
CA TYR A 597 5.26 -16.98 -0.90
C TYR A 597 5.29 -17.68 0.45
N SER A 598 6.37 -17.51 1.21
CA SER A 598 6.47 -17.96 2.60
C SER A 598 6.48 -16.75 3.52
N VAL A 599 5.46 -16.64 4.37
CA VAL A 599 5.19 -15.50 5.25
C VAL A 599 5.56 -15.86 6.69
N PHE A 600 6.56 -15.16 7.23
CA PHE A 600 7.03 -15.30 8.60
C PHE A 600 6.65 -14.07 9.43
N SER A 601 5.46 -14.14 10.03
CA SER A 601 4.88 -13.13 10.93
C SER A 601 4.93 -13.62 12.39
N SER A 602 4.97 -12.69 13.35
CA SER A 602 4.95 -13.01 14.78
C SER A 602 3.63 -13.68 15.22
N LEU A 603 2.54 -13.42 14.49
CA LEU A 603 1.22 -14.06 14.69
C LEU A 603 1.28 -15.59 14.52
N MET A 604 2.04 -16.08 13.54
CA MET A 604 2.13 -17.52 13.25
C MET A 604 3.30 -18.21 13.97
N THR A 605 4.44 -17.52 14.08
CA THR A 605 5.67 -18.07 14.64
C THR A 605 5.74 -17.99 16.17
N GLY A 606 5.18 -16.92 16.75
CA GLY A 606 5.43 -16.52 18.14
C GLY A 606 6.81 -15.90 18.37
N ASN A 607 7.51 -15.47 17.31
CA ASN A 607 8.85 -14.89 17.38
C ASN A 607 8.90 -13.53 16.65
N VAL A 608 9.83 -12.66 17.08
CA VAL A 608 10.14 -11.36 16.46
C VAL A 608 11.36 -11.45 15.55
N GLY A 609 12.27 -12.40 15.78
CA GLY A 609 13.51 -12.61 14.99
C GLY A 609 13.31 -13.36 13.66
N ASN A 610 12.14 -13.24 13.04
CA ASN A 610 11.72 -14.01 11.87
C ASN A 610 12.62 -13.80 10.65
N ASP A 611 13.09 -12.57 10.49
CA ASP A 611 13.90 -12.09 9.36
C ASP A 611 15.18 -12.93 9.15
N ILE A 612 15.82 -13.40 10.23
CA ILE A 612 17.02 -14.26 10.14
C ILE A 612 16.65 -15.72 9.81
N GLU A 613 15.57 -16.24 10.37
CA GLU A 613 15.13 -17.61 10.10
C GLU A 613 14.63 -17.75 8.65
N ALA A 614 13.95 -16.73 8.13
CA ALA A 614 13.60 -16.63 6.71
C ALA A 614 14.84 -16.77 5.81
N VAL A 615 15.92 -16.02 6.07
CA VAL A 615 17.16 -16.10 5.28
C VAL A 615 17.88 -17.45 5.47
N LYS A 616 17.76 -18.10 6.64
CA LYS A 616 18.29 -19.47 6.88
C LYS A 616 17.53 -20.57 6.13
N ILE A 617 16.22 -20.40 5.93
CA ILE A 617 15.37 -21.36 5.20
C ILE A 617 15.53 -21.17 3.68
N ALA A 618 15.80 -19.94 3.25
CA ALA A 618 15.91 -19.57 1.86
C ALA A 618 16.99 -20.39 1.12
N HIS A 619 16.55 -21.22 0.18
CA HIS A 619 17.41 -21.89 -0.79
C HIS A 619 17.59 -21.02 -2.05
N ASN A 620 18.44 -21.48 -2.97
CA ASN A 620 19.10 -20.68 -4.01
C ASN A 620 18.22 -19.89 -5.02
N ILE A 621 16.88 -19.89 -4.99
CA ILE A 621 16.06 -19.15 -5.99
C ILE A 621 14.98 -18.31 -5.31
N ILE A 622 15.38 -17.41 -4.40
CA ILE A 622 14.44 -16.70 -3.53
C ILE A 622 14.78 -15.20 -3.44
N GLY A 623 13.74 -14.38 -3.60
CA GLY A 623 13.73 -12.97 -3.21
C GLY A 623 13.14 -12.80 -1.81
N ILE A 624 13.77 -12.00 -0.95
CA ILE A 624 13.32 -11.79 0.45
C ILE A 624 13.10 -10.31 0.71
N ASN A 625 11.95 -9.98 1.30
CA ASN A 625 11.66 -8.64 1.77
C ASN A 625 11.07 -8.65 3.19
N VAL A 626 11.39 -7.65 4.00
CA VAL A 626 10.74 -7.41 5.31
C VAL A 626 9.81 -6.22 5.17
N GLY A 627 8.61 -6.29 5.75
CA GLY A 627 7.68 -5.17 5.79
C GLY A 627 6.62 -5.37 6.87
N GLU A 628 5.44 -4.80 6.65
CA GLU A 628 4.32 -4.88 7.58
C GLU A 628 3.08 -5.48 6.92
N ILE A 629 2.28 -6.16 7.74
CA ILE A 629 0.99 -6.74 7.36
C ILE A 629 -0.07 -6.35 8.39
N ILE A 630 -1.34 -6.36 7.99
CA ILE A 630 -2.48 -6.45 8.92
C ILE A 630 -2.95 -7.90 8.87
N GLY A 631 -2.65 -8.69 9.91
CA GLY A 631 -2.90 -10.13 9.92
C GLY A 631 -3.94 -10.57 10.95
N ASN A 632 -4.71 -11.60 10.63
CA ASN A 632 -5.46 -12.40 11.59
C ASN A 632 -5.18 -13.90 11.39
N VAL A 633 -5.36 -14.71 12.43
CA VAL A 633 -5.17 -16.17 12.38
C VAL A 633 -6.49 -16.88 12.63
N GLU A 634 -7.09 -17.39 11.56
CA GLU A 634 -8.38 -18.07 11.55
C GLU A 634 -8.17 -19.51 11.07
N ASP A 635 -8.71 -20.50 11.78
CA ASP A 635 -8.58 -21.94 11.46
C ASP A 635 -7.14 -22.44 11.18
N LYS A 636 -6.16 -21.81 11.83
CA LYS A 636 -4.70 -21.99 11.65
C LYS A 636 -4.15 -21.50 10.30
N LYS A 637 -4.95 -20.82 9.48
CA LYS A 637 -4.48 -20.04 8.34
C LYS A 637 -4.10 -18.62 8.79
N LEU A 638 -3.13 -18.01 8.11
CA LEU A 638 -2.83 -16.58 8.24
C LEU A 638 -3.56 -15.80 7.14
N LYS A 639 -4.65 -15.12 7.47
CA LYS A 639 -5.24 -14.11 6.58
C LYS A 639 -4.49 -12.80 6.75
N PHE A 640 -4.08 -12.15 5.67
CA PHE A 640 -3.29 -10.91 5.78
C PHE A 640 -3.47 -9.91 4.63
N THR A 641 -3.64 -8.64 5.00
CA THR A 641 -3.40 -7.51 4.09
C THR A 641 -1.91 -7.19 4.12
N ALA A 642 -1.21 -7.25 2.98
CA ALA A 642 0.15 -6.73 2.88
C ALA A 642 0.13 -5.19 2.81
N LEU A 643 1.00 -4.52 3.58
CA LEU A 643 1.12 -3.05 3.55
C LEU A 643 2.29 -2.60 2.65
N GLY A 644 2.03 -1.57 1.86
CA GLY A 644 3.01 -0.99 0.93
C GLY A 644 3.60 -2.03 -0.04
N ASN A 645 4.88 -1.87 -0.35
CA ASN A 645 5.55 -2.63 -1.40
C ASN A 645 6.05 -4.03 -0.98
N LEU A 646 5.56 -4.59 0.15
CA LEU A 646 6.08 -5.83 0.74
C LEU A 646 6.15 -6.99 -0.28
N MET A 647 5.01 -7.37 -0.84
CA MET A 647 4.90 -8.47 -1.81
C MET A 647 5.55 -8.13 -3.14
N ILE A 648 5.40 -6.88 -3.61
CA ILE A 648 5.89 -6.40 -4.91
C ILE A 648 7.43 -6.49 -4.97
N VAL A 649 8.12 -6.04 -3.92
CA VAL A 649 9.59 -6.10 -3.84
C VAL A 649 10.06 -7.55 -3.69
N ALA A 650 9.39 -8.38 -2.87
CA ALA A 650 9.74 -9.81 -2.77
C ALA A 650 9.62 -10.51 -4.15
N LYS A 651 8.52 -10.28 -4.87
CA LYS A 651 8.28 -10.80 -6.23
C LYS A 651 9.36 -10.36 -7.22
N LYS A 652 9.68 -9.06 -7.25
CA LYS A 652 10.73 -8.50 -8.13
C LYS A 652 12.12 -9.06 -7.80
N LEU A 653 12.44 -9.26 -6.52
CA LEU A 653 13.69 -9.91 -6.11
C LEU A 653 13.75 -11.38 -6.54
N ALA A 654 12.63 -12.10 -6.51
CA ALA A 654 12.55 -13.50 -6.96
C ALA A 654 12.66 -13.64 -8.50
N GLU A 655 12.24 -12.63 -9.25
CA GLU A 655 12.44 -12.55 -10.70
C GLU A 655 13.91 -12.32 -11.07
N LEU A 656 14.58 -11.40 -10.35
CA LEU A 656 16.00 -11.05 -10.55
C LEU A 656 16.98 -12.04 -9.90
N SER A 657 16.47 -12.98 -9.09
CA SER A 657 17.26 -13.89 -8.23
C SER A 657 18.30 -14.73 -8.98
N ASP A 658 17.98 -15.22 -10.18
CA ASP A 658 18.69 -16.24 -10.96
C ASP A 658 19.77 -17.05 -10.22
N LYS A 659 19.29 -18.00 -9.40
CA LYS A 659 20.11 -18.94 -8.59
C LYS A 659 20.92 -18.30 -7.45
N LYS A 660 20.50 -17.13 -6.97
CA LYS A 660 21.04 -16.44 -5.78
C LYS A 660 19.94 -16.01 -4.81
N ILE A 661 20.27 -15.87 -3.52
CA ILE A 661 19.40 -15.25 -2.52
C ILE A 661 19.58 -13.73 -2.60
N LEU A 662 18.53 -13.01 -3.00
CA LEU A 662 18.52 -11.54 -3.07
C LEU A 662 17.60 -10.96 -2.00
N ILE A 663 18.09 -9.97 -1.26
CA ILE A 663 17.33 -9.25 -0.23
C ILE A 663 17.18 -7.78 -0.58
N SER A 664 16.07 -7.17 -0.12
CA SER A 664 15.84 -5.73 -0.29
C SER A 664 16.81 -4.91 0.56
N LYS A 665 16.95 -3.60 0.25
CA LYS A 665 17.70 -2.68 1.09
C LYS A 665 17.18 -2.64 2.53
N GLU A 666 15.85 -2.61 2.73
CA GLU A 666 15.25 -2.60 4.08
C GLU A 666 15.56 -3.88 4.85
N THR A 667 15.57 -5.04 4.17
CA THR A 667 16.01 -6.32 4.75
C THR A 667 17.49 -6.29 5.11
N TYR A 668 18.35 -5.75 4.24
CA TYR A 668 19.78 -5.60 4.50
C TYR A 668 20.06 -4.67 5.70
N ASP A 669 19.46 -3.48 5.74
CA ASP A 669 19.69 -2.50 6.80
C ASP A 669 19.29 -3.05 8.19
N LYS A 670 18.28 -3.94 8.26
CA LYS A 670 17.91 -4.70 9.47
C LYS A 670 18.88 -5.85 9.79
N LEU A 671 19.37 -6.57 8.77
CA LEU A 671 20.10 -7.83 8.92
C LEU A 671 21.62 -7.74 8.76
N ALA A 672 22.19 -6.56 8.48
CA ALA A 672 23.63 -6.36 8.25
C ALA A 672 24.53 -6.89 9.38
N SER A 673 24.03 -6.96 10.62
CA SER A 673 24.78 -7.54 11.75
C SER A 673 24.83 -9.08 11.78
N GLY A 674 24.14 -9.77 10.87
CA GLY A 674 24.02 -11.23 10.83
C GLY A 674 24.22 -11.86 9.45
N LEU A 675 24.43 -11.06 8.40
CA LEU A 675 24.63 -11.53 7.03
C LEU A 675 25.91 -10.91 6.43
N ASN A 676 26.67 -11.72 5.71
CA ASN A 676 27.66 -11.23 4.76
C ASN A 676 26.99 -11.11 3.39
N THR A 677 26.91 -9.90 2.82
CA THR A 677 26.24 -9.61 1.56
C THR A 677 27.11 -8.79 0.63
N ILE A 678 26.81 -8.82 -0.66
CA ILE A 678 27.37 -7.90 -1.66
C ILE A 678 26.23 -7.06 -2.24
N LYS A 679 26.39 -5.74 -2.24
CA LYS A 679 25.48 -4.84 -2.95
C LYS A 679 25.63 -5.05 -4.46
N VAL A 680 24.52 -5.30 -5.14
CA VAL A 680 24.43 -5.41 -6.60
C VAL A 680 23.37 -4.44 -7.08
N ASN A 681 23.63 -3.68 -8.13
CA ASN A 681 22.57 -2.92 -8.81
C ASN A 681 22.08 -3.75 -10.01
N ILE A 682 20.78 -4.02 -10.08
CA ILE A 682 20.16 -4.80 -11.16
C ILE A 682 18.99 -3.99 -11.70
N ASN A 683 19.05 -3.59 -12.97
CA ASN A 683 18.05 -2.76 -13.64
C ASN A 683 17.69 -1.48 -12.85
N GLY A 684 18.72 -0.79 -12.35
CA GLY A 684 18.58 0.42 -11.53
C GLY A 684 18.27 0.16 -10.05
N LEU A 685 17.80 -1.04 -9.68
CA LEU A 685 17.43 -1.38 -8.31
C LEU A 685 18.66 -1.82 -7.50
N ASP A 686 18.91 -1.14 -6.39
CA ASP A 686 19.89 -1.55 -5.38
C ASP A 686 19.37 -2.75 -4.58
N VAL A 687 20.00 -3.91 -4.77
CA VAL A 687 19.69 -5.18 -4.08
C VAL A 687 20.95 -5.72 -3.39
N TYR A 688 20.78 -6.67 -2.48
CA TYR A 688 21.90 -7.28 -1.76
C TYR A 688 21.90 -8.80 -1.95
N GLU A 689 22.96 -9.33 -2.54
CA GLU A 689 23.19 -10.76 -2.71
C GLU A 689 23.78 -11.35 -1.43
N VAL A 690 23.10 -12.30 -0.79
CA VAL A 690 23.59 -12.96 0.43
C VAL A 690 24.69 -13.95 0.07
N LYS A 691 25.88 -13.79 0.65
CA LYS A 691 27.03 -14.67 0.45
C LYS A 691 27.24 -15.66 1.58
N ASN A 692 26.95 -15.27 2.82
CA ASN A 692 26.98 -16.18 3.96
C ASN A 692 26.10 -15.65 5.11
N ILE A 693 25.60 -16.55 5.95
CA ILE A 693 24.87 -16.23 7.18
C ILE A 693 25.85 -16.34 8.35
N ILE A 694 26.03 -15.26 9.11
CA ILE A 694 26.98 -15.21 10.22
C ILE A 694 26.34 -15.91 11.42
N ASN A 695 26.78 -17.14 11.72
CA ASN A 695 26.26 -17.85 12.89
C ASN A 695 26.81 -17.24 14.19
N LYS A 696 25.99 -16.41 14.84
CA LYS A 696 26.34 -15.74 16.10
C LYS A 696 26.58 -16.72 17.25
N GLU A 697 26.10 -17.96 17.16
CA GLU A 697 26.28 -18.99 18.20
C GLU A 697 27.72 -19.51 18.25
N ASP A 698 28.36 -19.71 17.09
CA ASP A 698 29.77 -20.16 17.01
C ASP A 698 30.72 -19.10 17.59
N HIS A 699 30.45 -17.83 17.29
CA HIS A 699 31.21 -16.70 17.85
C HIS A 699 30.86 -16.40 19.31
N LYS A 700 29.71 -16.86 19.83
CA LYS A 700 29.31 -16.60 21.22
C LYS A 700 30.30 -17.20 22.22
N LYS A 701 30.77 -18.44 21.98
CA LYS A 701 31.81 -19.06 22.84
C LYS A 701 33.09 -18.21 22.88
N PHE A 702 33.55 -17.71 21.73
CA PHE A 702 34.72 -16.85 21.65
C PHE A 702 34.52 -15.52 22.39
N ILE A 703 33.36 -14.88 22.25
CA ILE A 703 33.02 -13.63 22.94
C ILE A 703 32.91 -13.86 24.46
N ASP A 704 32.23 -14.92 24.90
CA ASP A 704 32.09 -15.24 26.33
C ASP A 704 33.46 -15.56 26.96
N GLU A 705 34.34 -16.31 26.28
CA GLU A 705 35.72 -16.54 26.73
C GLU A 705 36.59 -15.28 26.73
N PHE A 706 36.43 -14.40 25.74
CA PHE A 706 37.16 -13.12 25.66
C PHE A 706 36.74 -12.18 26.79
N MET A 707 35.43 -12.08 27.05
CA MET A 707 34.87 -11.31 28.15
C MET A 707 35.22 -11.91 29.52
N LYS A 708 35.34 -13.24 29.63
CA LYS A 708 35.85 -13.92 30.84
C LYS A 708 37.31 -13.58 31.10
N ARG A 709 38.19 -13.75 30.09
CA ARG A 709 39.61 -13.36 30.16
C ARG A 709 39.79 -11.89 30.60
N ASN A 710 39.00 -10.97 30.06
CA ASN A 710 39.05 -9.55 30.44
C ASN A 710 38.48 -9.23 31.85
N LYS A 711 37.64 -10.10 32.43
CA LYS A 711 37.23 -10.00 33.84
C LYS A 711 38.31 -10.54 34.78
N ASP A 712 38.92 -11.67 34.44
CA ASP A 712 39.95 -12.30 35.26
C ASP A 712 41.20 -11.41 35.38
N VAL A 713 41.60 -10.72 34.31
CA VAL A 713 42.69 -9.72 34.31
C VAL A 713 42.43 -8.54 35.26
N LYS A 714 41.16 -8.17 35.54
CA LYS A 714 40.82 -7.13 36.53
C LYS A 714 40.91 -7.62 37.98
N ASN A 715 40.99 -8.91 38.22
CA ASN A 715 41.01 -9.54 39.55
C ASN A 715 42.40 -10.08 39.93
N GLY A 716 43.46 -9.36 39.57
CA GLY A 716 44.83 -9.67 40.00
C GLY A 716 44.96 -9.77 41.53
N PRO A 717 45.90 -10.59 42.04
CA PRO A 717 45.92 -11.00 43.44
C PRO A 717 46.18 -9.83 44.42
N LYS A 718 45.24 -9.60 45.34
CA LYS A 718 45.40 -8.66 46.45
C LYS A 718 46.31 -9.26 47.52
N GLY A 719 47.58 -8.85 47.53
CA GLY A 719 48.51 -9.18 48.61
C GLY A 719 48.21 -8.44 49.92
N PHE A 720 48.30 -9.19 51.02
CA PHE A 720 48.56 -8.78 52.42
C PHE A 720 48.39 -7.29 52.83
N GLY A 721 47.47 -7.05 53.75
CA GLY A 721 47.37 -5.83 54.58
C GLY A 721 46.64 -6.13 55.88
N GLN A 722 47.15 -5.66 57.03
CA GLN A 722 46.71 -6.09 58.36
C GLN A 722 45.59 -5.25 59.00
N SER A 723 44.96 -5.90 59.98
CA SER A 723 43.90 -5.50 60.90
C SER A 723 43.90 -4.06 61.47
N ARG A 724 42.68 -3.59 61.83
CA ARG A 724 42.33 -3.24 63.23
C ARG A 724 40.80 -3.11 63.44
N ASN A 725 40.37 -3.30 64.68
CA ASN A 725 38.99 -3.15 65.15
C ASN A 725 38.68 -1.68 65.51
N LEU A 726 37.40 -1.27 65.51
CA LEU A 726 36.61 -0.94 66.73
C LEU A 726 35.27 -0.22 66.44
N ILE A 727 34.27 -0.50 67.30
CA ILE A 727 33.14 0.34 67.74
C ILE A 727 32.15 0.90 66.67
N GLY A 728 31.02 0.18 66.52
CA GLY A 728 29.70 0.58 67.04
C GLY A 728 29.08 1.95 66.75
N GLY A 729 27.83 1.96 66.26
CA GLY A 729 26.95 3.14 66.24
C GLY A 729 25.57 2.88 65.62
N ASN A 730 24.50 2.88 66.43
CA ASN A 730 23.12 2.84 65.93
C ASN A 730 22.71 4.18 65.32
N ARG A 731 21.97 4.17 64.21
CA ARG A 731 20.79 5.03 64.02
C ARG A 731 19.91 4.60 62.85
N GLU A 732 18.61 4.65 63.07
CA GLU A 732 17.59 4.62 62.03
C GLU A 732 17.49 6.00 61.35
N MET A 733 17.20 6.05 60.04
CA MET A 733 16.12 6.91 59.54
C MET A 733 15.77 6.67 58.05
N SER A 734 14.45 6.57 57.81
CA SER A 734 13.66 7.26 56.79
C SER A 734 14.21 7.51 55.36
N ASN A 735 13.45 6.99 54.39
CA ASN A 735 13.04 7.59 53.11
C ASN A 735 13.93 8.65 52.44
N ARG A 736 14.25 8.40 51.15
CA ARG A 736 13.60 9.18 50.06
C ARG A 736 13.68 8.52 48.68
N GLU A 737 12.80 9.00 47.80
CA GLU A 737 12.55 8.47 46.46
C GLU A 737 13.57 8.92 45.41
N ILE A 738 13.51 8.28 44.25
CA ILE A 738 14.39 8.49 43.11
C ILE A 738 13.85 9.63 42.24
N VAL A 739 14.66 10.67 42.02
CA VAL A 739 14.49 11.61 40.89
C VAL A 739 15.85 11.76 40.20
N ASN A 740 16.09 10.94 39.19
CA ASN A 740 17.26 11.08 38.34
C ASN A 740 17.07 12.24 37.36
N ARG A 741 18.09 13.08 37.25
CA ARG A 741 18.13 14.29 36.45
C ARG A 741 19.28 14.15 35.45
N GLU A 742 19.01 13.56 34.28
CA GLU A 742 20.03 13.47 33.23
C GLU A 742 20.10 14.75 32.40
N THR A 743 21.32 15.08 32.00
CA THR A 743 21.69 16.35 31.39
C THR A 743 22.52 16.15 30.13
N GLY A 744 22.12 16.81 29.06
CA GLY A 744 23.07 17.58 28.27
C GLY A 744 23.72 16.93 27.04
N ALA A 745 23.82 17.80 26.02
CA ALA A 745 24.84 17.85 24.97
C ALA A 745 24.91 16.74 23.91
N GLY A 746 24.97 17.18 22.65
CA GLY A 746 25.14 16.34 21.46
C GLY A 746 25.51 17.16 20.21
N ASP A 747 26.23 18.28 20.39
CA ASP A 747 26.61 19.21 19.34
C ASP A 747 27.64 18.59 18.37
N ARG A 748 27.44 18.78 17.05
CA ARG A 748 28.44 18.49 16.02
C ARG A 748 28.16 19.15 14.67
N SER A 749 29.01 20.11 14.33
CA SER A 749 29.07 20.74 13.00
C SER A 749 29.82 19.88 11.97
N GLY A 750 29.55 20.13 10.68
CA GLY A 750 30.28 19.56 9.55
C GLY A 750 30.07 20.41 8.30
N LEU A 751 31.17 20.84 7.65
CA LEU A 751 31.11 21.72 6.47
C LEU A 751 30.76 20.95 5.18
N GLY A 752 30.05 21.61 4.26
CA GLY A 752 29.70 21.06 2.95
C GLY A 752 30.77 21.22 1.87
N LYS A 753 30.40 20.92 0.61
CA LYS A 753 31.19 21.20 -0.60
C LYS A 753 30.29 21.36 -1.82
N ASN A 754 30.71 22.21 -2.77
CA ASN A 754 29.96 22.54 -3.98
C ASN A 754 30.19 21.55 -5.12
N VAL A 755 29.11 21.16 -5.80
CA VAL A 755 28.97 20.91 -7.25
C VAL A 755 27.50 21.27 -7.56
N GLY A 756 27.10 21.90 -8.65
CA GLY A 756 27.83 22.40 -9.83
C GLY A 756 26.84 22.38 -11.01
N GLU A 757 26.68 23.49 -11.73
CA GLU A 757 25.70 23.59 -12.82
C GLU A 757 26.12 22.78 -14.05
N GLU A 758 25.16 22.18 -14.76
CA GLU A 758 25.33 21.83 -16.17
C GLU A 758 23.98 21.97 -16.90
N THR A 759 24.01 22.44 -18.16
CA THR A 759 22.80 22.70 -18.96
C THR A 759 23.00 22.38 -20.45
N LYS A 760 21.87 22.06 -21.11
CA LYS A 760 21.61 22.00 -22.56
C LYS A 760 22.06 20.76 -23.35
N ARG A 761 21.08 20.29 -24.15
CA ARG A 761 21.16 19.40 -25.33
C ARG A 761 21.46 17.93 -25.03
N ILE A 762 20.91 16.98 -25.79
CA ILE A 762 20.00 17.12 -26.95
C ILE A 762 18.55 16.95 -26.51
#